data_AF-A0AAN9HZA4-F1
#
_entry.id   AF-A0AAN9HZA4-F1
#
_cell.length_a   1.000
_cell.length_b   1.000
_cell.length_c   1.000
_cell.angle_alpha   90.00
_cell.angle_beta   90.00
_cell.angle_gamma   90.00
#
_symmetry.space_group_name_H-M   'P 1'
#
loop_
_entity.id
_entity.type
_entity.pdbx_description
1 polymer ?
#
loop_
_entity_poly.entity_id
_entity_poly.type
_entity_poly.pdbx_seq_one_letter_code
_entity_poly.pdbx_strand_id
1 'polypeptide(L)'
;MHRDNHKPTVAELHAVSDSIFPVILPSILIPVRQQHPSSKRRNRVTEYYIDSSEINNTHFQNNMMMKLWQWLVAVVGFVVMVLPLSSMGRFVVEKNSLRITSPDKIKGTYDSAIGNFGIPQYGGSMSGILVYPKDNKKGCTDHDFSTSFKSSSSHPGALPTILLLDRGSCFFALKVWNAQKAGASAVLVADDIDEPLITMDTPEEDGSSASKYIQNITIPSALISKSFGQKLKDAISGGDMVNVNLDWREAVPHPDERVEYELWSNSNDECGVKCDMLMSFLKDFKGAAQLLEKGGYTQFTPHYITWYCPQAFTLNKQCKSQCINHGRYCAPDPEQDFSKGYDGKDVVVENLRQLCVFKVANETAKSWVWWDYVTDFQIRCPMKEKKYNKECADAVIRSLGLDIDKIDKCIGDPDADSENPVLKQEQDAQIGKGSRGDVTILPTLVVNNRQYRGKLEKSAVLKAICSGFEEATEPAVCLSGDLDTNECLTSNGGCWQDKAANVTACKDTFRGRVCECPMVDGVQFKGDGYTTCEASGPGRCKINNGGCWHDARNGHAFSACSDNGGVKCQCPTGFRGDGVKNCEDIDECKEKKACQCPECSCKNTWGSYDCTCNGDLLYMKDHDACISKTASQGKSAWAAFWVILIGLVLASGGAFLVYKYRIRQYMDSEIRAIMAQYMPLDSQAEIPNHLNEQRA
;
A
#
# COMPACT_ATOMS: atom_id res chain seq x y z
N MET A 1 46.17 -14.42 14.84
CA MET A 1 47.45 -14.79 14.18
C MET A 1 47.57 -16.30 14.17
N HIS A 2 47.74 -16.94 13.01
CA HIS A 2 47.89 -18.40 12.84
C HIS A 2 46.65 -19.26 13.25
N ARG A 3 46.24 -20.25 12.43
CA ARG A 3 46.71 -21.66 12.31
C ARG A 3 46.52 -22.46 13.61
N ASP A 4 46.05 -23.72 13.58
CA ASP A 4 45.80 -24.64 12.45
C ASP A 4 44.74 -25.72 12.81
N ASN A 5 44.29 -26.45 11.77
CA ASN A 5 43.85 -27.87 11.73
C ASN A 5 43.37 -28.57 13.05
N HIS A 6 42.27 -29.33 13.05
CA HIS A 6 42.20 -30.58 12.27
C HIS A 6 40.78 -31.16 12.06
N LYS A 7 40.58 -31.82 10.90
CA LYS A 7 39.57 -32.88 10.67
C LYS A 7 39.85 -34.10 11.58
N PRO A 8 38.82 -34.84 12.02
CA PRO A 8 38.40 -36.06 11.29
C PRO A 8 36.86 -36.31 11.32
N THR A 9 36.19 -37.19 10.54
CA THR A 9 36.45 -37.98 9.30
C THR A 9 35.14 -38.68 8.86
N VAL A 10 34.94 -38.91 7.54
CA VAL A 10 34.27 -40.11 6.93
C VAL A 10 32.76 -40.32 7.27
N ALA A 11 31.82 -40.74 6.41
CA ALA A 11 31.77 -41.38 5.07
C ALA A 11 30.40 -41.04 4.40
N GLU A 12 30.07 -41.30 3.12
CA GLU A 12 30.82 -41.59 1.88
C GLU A 12 29.87 -41.66 0.65
N LEU A 13 30.39 -41.47 -0.57
CA LEU A 13 29.87 -41.98 -1.88
C LEU A 13 28.44 -41.50 -2.34
N HIS A 14 28.05 -41.31 -3.61
CA HIS A 14 28.67 -41.30 -4.96
C HIS A 14 27.61 -40.72 -5.96
N ALA A 15 27.85 -40.26 -7.21
CA ALA A 15 29.03 -40.05 -8.05
C ALA A 15 28.71 -39.09 -9.26
N VAL A 16 29.74 -38.42 -9.83
CA VAL A 16 30.19 -38.43 -11.26
C VAL A 16 29.19 -38.14 -12.41
N SER A 17 29.51 -37.41 -13.51
CA SER A 17 30.59 -36.44 -13.85
C SER A 17 30.33 -35.74 -15.22
N ASP A 18 31.05 -34.64 -15.48
CA ASP A 18 31.61 -34.12 -16.75
C ASP A 18 31.20 -34.72 -18.12
N SER A 19 30.94 -33.85 -19.15
CA SER A 19 31.82 -33.70 -20.34
C SER A 19 31.21 -32.97 -21.58
N ILE A 20 31.94 -31.98 -22.10
CA ILE A 20 32.42 -31.76 -23.50
C ILE A 20 31.44 -31.90 -24.72
N PHE A 21 31.53 -30.90 -25.64
CA PHE A 21 31.09 -30.82 -27.06
C PHE A 21 31.50 -32.03 -27.97
N PRO A 22 31.13 -32.16 -29.29
CA PRO A 22 30.35 -31.30 -30.22
C PRO A 22 29.35 -32.07 -31.17
N VAL A 23 28.96 -31.42 -32.29
CA VAL A 23 28.84 -31.99 -33.68
C VAL A 23 27.50 -32.54 -34.25
N ILE A 24 27.07 -31.91 -35.37
CA ILE A 24 26.32 -32.41 -36.58
C ILE A 24 24.77 -32.55 -36.61
N LEU A 25 24.23 -32.19 -37.80
CA LEU A 25 22.85 -32.25 -38.35
C LEU A 25 22.53 -33.62 -39.00
N PRO A 26 21.24 -33.99 -39.18
CA PRO A 26 20.73 -34.11 -40.56
C PRO A 26 19.24 -33.74 -40.78
N SER A 27 18.76 -33.85 -42.03
CA SER A 27 17.51 -33.25 -42.56
C SER A 27 16.49 -34.28 -43.10
N ILE A 28 15.20 -33.89 -43.18
CA ILE A 28 14.10 -34.55 -43.94
C ILE A 28 13.23 -33.42 -44.57
N LEU A 29 13.34 -33.13 -45.88
CA LEU A 29 12.49 -33.53 -47.03
C LEU A 29 11.06 -32.93 -47.03
N ILE A 30 10.53 -32.19 -48.05
CA ILE A 30 10.57 -32.27 -49.55
C ILE A 30 9.66 -33.42 -50.06
N PRO A 31 8.77 -33.25 -51.08
CA PRO A 31 8.89 -32.52 -52.36
C PRO A 31 7.88 -31.37 -52.54
N VAL A 32 7.68 -30.69 -53.70
CA VAL A 32 7.92 -30.91 -55.15
C VAL A 32 8.16 -29.53 -55.85
N ARG A 33 8.59 -29.32 -57.12
CA ARG A 33 8.86 -30.24 -58.27
C ARG A 33 10.07 -29.87 -59.16
N GLN A 34 9.92 -29.00 -60.17
CA GLN A 34 10.80 -28.80 -61.35
C GLN A 34 10.66 -27.32 -61.86
N GLN A 35 11.39 -26.76 -62.86
CA GLN A 35 12.23 -27.34 -63.94
C GLN A 35 13.45 -26.45 -64.34
N HIS A 36 13.97 -26.60 -65.57
CA HIS A 36 15.28 -26.13 -66.08
C HIS A 36 15.29 -26.18 -67.64
N PRO A 37 16.39 -25.89 -68.40
CA PRO A 37 17.79 -25.54 -68.07
C PRO A 37 18.19 -24.12 -68.65
N SER A 38 19.29 -23.74 -69.35
CA SER A 38 20.52 -24.41 -69.84
C SER A 38 21.67 -23.44 -70.30
N SER A 39 22.92 -23.92 -70.20
CA SER A 39 24.06 -23.78 -71.18
C SER A 39 24.83 -22.44 -71.43
N LYS A 40 26.13 -22.36 -71.84
CA LYS A 40 27.41 -23.07 -71.47
C LYS A 40 28.69 -22.49 -72.18
N ARG A 41 29.71 -21.99 -71.44
CA ARG A 41 31.16 -21.82 -71.83
C ARG A 41 31.44 -20.84 -73.04
N ARG A 42 32.68 -20.51 -73.51
CA ARG A 42 34.07 -21.03 -73.33
C ARG A 42 35.19 -19.99 -73.69
N ASN A 43 36.40 -20.15 -73.10
CA ASN A 43 37.78 -19.75 -73.52
C ASN A 43 38.13 -18.40 -74.22
N ARG A 44 38.91 -17.55 -73.51
CA ARG A 44 40.34 -17.19 -73.72
C ARG A 44 40.97 -17.26 -75.14
N VAL A 45 41.61 -16.15 -75.59
CA VAL A 45 43.00 -16.03 -76.13
C VAL A 45 43.40 -14.54 -76.27
N THR A 46 44.69 -14.25 -76.46
CA THR A 46 45.40 -12.94 -76.49
C THR A 46 45.05 -12.06 -77.72
N GLU A 47 45.50 -10.81 -77.91
CA GLU A 47 46.66 -10.03 -77.38
C GLU A 47 46.25 -8.51 -77.26
N TYR A 48 46.99 -7.39 -77.43
CA TYR A 48 48.38 -7.05 -77.86
C TYR A 48 48.81 -5.66 -77.28
N TYR A 49 50.10 -5.49 -76.94
CA TYR A 49 50.86 -4.22 -76.68
C TYR A 49 50.50 -3.25 -75.52
N ILE A 50 51.54 -2.55 -75.04
CA ILE A 50 51.55 -1.47 -74.03
C ILE A 50 52.50 -0.38 -74.56
N ASP A 51 52.09 0.91 -74.54
CA ASP A 51 52.70 2.00 -73.73
C ASP A 51 52.24 3.41 -74.18
N SER A 52 52.57 4.43 -73.38
CA SER A 52 52.62 5.88 -73.68
C SER A 52 51.30 6.68 -73.82
N SER A 53 50.66 6.98 -72.68
CA SER A 53 50.32 8.39 -72.34
C SER A 53 49.74 8.53 -70.93
N GLU A 54 50.32 9.46 -70.17
CA GLU A 54 50.15 9.68 -68.74
C GLU A 54 48.79 10.31 -68.31
N ILE A 55 48.32 9.86 -67.14
CA ILE A 55 47.86 10.68 -66.01
C ILE A 55 46.96 11.89 -66.33
N ASN A 56 45.63 11.71 -66.18
CA ASN A 56 44.77 12.49 -65.26
C ASN A 56 43.26 12.20 -65.45
N ASN A 57 42.62 11.41 -64.55
CA ASN A 57 41.17 11.55 -64.26
C ASN A 57 40.61 10.72 -63.06
N THR A 58 41.43 10.20 -62.15
CA THR A 58 40.99 9.28 -61.09
C THR A 58 40.50 9.95 -59.79
N HIS A 59 40.08 11.22 -59.82
CA HIS A 59 39.75 11.99 -58.61
C HIS A 59 38.30 12.48 -58.47
N PHE A 60 37.40 12.16 -59.42
CA PHE A 60 36.04 12.74 -59.46
C PHE A 60 34.90 11.83 -58.95
N GLN A 61 35.03 10.50 -59.03
CA GLN A 61 33.93 9.57 -58.74
C GLN A 61 33.68 9.29 -57.24
N ASN A 62 34.74 9.03 -56.45
CA ASN A 62 34.59 8.60 -55.05
C ASN A 62 33.98 9.66 -54.11
N ASN A 63 34.03 10.94 -54.48
CA ASN A 63 33.52 12.04 -53.68
C ASN A 63 31.98 12.15 -53.72
N MET A 64 31.32 11.60 -54.74
CA MET A 64 29.87 11.69 -54.89
C MET A 64 29.12 10.68 -54.01
N MET A 65 29.59 9.42 -53.96
CA MET A 65 29.00 8.37 -53.13
C MET A 65 29.08 8.67 -51.62
N MET A 66 30.23 9.15 -51.12
CA MET A 66 30.35 9.54 -49.71
C MET A 66 29.44 10.72 -49.35
N LYS A 67 29.33 11.73 -50.22
CA LYS A 67 28.43 12.88 -49.97
C LYS A 67 26.95 12.48 -50.02
N LEU A 68 26.57 11.56 -50.90
CA LEU A 68 25.22 10.96 -50.92
C LEU A 68 24.92 10.17 -49.64
N TRP A 69 25.87 9.38 -49.13
CA TRP A 69 25.70 8.67 -47.86
C TRP A 69 25.60 9.63 -46.67
N GLN A 70 26.46 10.66 -46.62
CA GLN A 70 26.39 11.70 -45.58
C GLN A 70 25.09 12.49 -45.64
N TRP A 71 24.59 12.83 -46.83
CA TRP A 71 23.27 13.44 -47.00
C TRP A 71 22.12 12.52 -46.60
N LEU A 72 22.18 11.22 -46.93
CA LEU A 72 21.17 10.25 -46.49
C LEU A 72 21.15 10.08 -44.97
N VAL A 73 22.32 9.97 -44.32
CA VAL A 73 22.41 9.90 -42.85
C VAL A 73 21.95 11.22 -42.21
N ALA A 74 22.30 12.38 -42.78
CA ALA A 74 21.84 13.67 -42.29
C ALA A 74 20.32 13.84 -42.45
N VAL A 75 19.74 13.47 -43.60
CA VAL A 75 18.29 13.56 -43.86
C VAL A 75 17.51 12.56 -43.02
N VAL A 76 17.98 11.31 -42.87
CA VAL A 76 17.33 10.32 -41.98
C VAL A 76 17.45 10.75 -40.52
N GLY A 77 18.60 11.27 -40.09
CA GLY A 77 18.78 11.85 -38.76
C GLY A 77 17.84 13.04 -38.52
N PHE A 78 17.72 13.94 -39.50
CA PHE A 78 16.81 15.09 -39.43
C PHE A 78 15.33 14.66 -39.43
N VAL A 79 14.95 13.64 -40.21
CA VAL A 79 13.58 13.07 -40.19
C VAL A 79 13.27 12.40 -38.84
N VAL A 80 14.22 11.71 -38.22
CA VAL A 80 14.08 11.16 -36.86
C VAL A 80 14.00 12.27 -35.80
N MET A 81 14.67 13.41 -36.02
CA MET A 81 14.65 14.58 -35.13
C MET A 81 13.46 15.53 -35.37
N VAL A 82 12.77 15.39 -36.51
CA VAL A 82 11.57 16.16 -36.91
C VAL A 82 10.29 15.33 -36.82
N LEU A 83 10.38 14.04 -36.46
CA LEU A 83 9.29 13.42 -35.70
C LEU A 83 9.12 14.24 -34.42
N PRO A 84 7.97 14.89 -34.18
CA PRO A 84 7.72 15.41 -32.85
C PRO A 84 7.71 14.21 -31.91
N LEU A 85 8.50 14.28 -30.84
CA LEU A 85 8.07 13.66 -29.59
C LEU A 85 6.84 14.46 -29.15
N SER A 86 5.70 14.05 -29.71
CA SER A 86 4.38 14.49 -29.28
C SER A 86 4.16 13.97 -27.87
N SER A 87 4.69 14.69 -26.89
CA SER A 87 4.16 14.76 -25.54
C SER A 87 2.78 15.44 -25.57
N MET A 88 1.87 14.90 -26.40
CA MET A 88 0.44 15.08 -26.22
C MET A 88 0.14 14.52 -24.84
N GLY A 89 -0.45 15.37 -24.00
CA GLY A 89 -0.74 15.03 -22.62
C GLY A 89 -1.55 13.73 -22.53
N ARG A 90 -1.12 12.81 -21.67
CA ARG A 90 -1.75 11.48 -21.56
C ARG A 90 -2.91 11.58 -20.58
N PHE A 91 -4.02 12.14 -21.03
CA PHE A 91 -5.28 12.03 -20.31
C PHE A 91 -5.73 10.56 -20.25
N VAL A 92 -5.43 9.88 -19.15
CA VAL A 92 -5.84 8.51 -18.88
C VAL A 92 -7.17 8.54 -18.15
N VAL A 93 -8.19 7.94 -18.76
CA VAL A 93 -9.51 7.80 -18.14
C VAL A 93 -9.47 6.63 -17.16
N GLU A 94 -9.81 6.91 -15.90
CA GLU A 94 -9.85 5.90 -14.84
C GLU A 94 -10.95 4.88 -15.14
N LYS A 95 -10.53 3.63 -15.31
CA LYS A 95 -11.38 2.48 -15.58
C LYS A 95 -11.60 1.69 -14.31
N ASN A 96 -12.85 1.41 -13.99
CA ASN A 96 -13.21 0.41 -12.98
C ASN A 96 -13.87 -0.82 -13.62
N SER A 97 -13.63 -1.98 -13.01
CA SER A 97 -14.18 -3.27 -13.38
C SER A 97 -15.67 -3.37 -13.07
N LEU A 98 -16.49 -3.35 -14.13
CA LEU A 98 -17.92 -3.67 -14.04
C LEU A 98 -18.09 -5.16 -14.35
N ARG A 99 -18.69 -5.91 -13.42
CA ARG A 99 -18.84 -7.37 -13.55
C ARG A 99 -20.29 -7.76 -13.82
N ILE A 100 -20.55 -8.41 -14.96
CA ILE A 100 -21.84 -9.06 -15.24
C ILE A 100 -21.83 -10.44 -14.57
N THR A 101 -22.83 -10.71 -13.74
CA THR A 101 -22.98 -11.99 -13.01
C THR A 101 -24.03 -12.91 -13.62
N SER A 102 -25.03 -12.34 -14.31
CA SER A 102 -26.08 -13.02 -15.09
C SER A 102 -26.43 -12.18 -16.32
N PRO A 103 -26.83 -12.78 -17.47
CA PRO A 103 -26.82 -14.21 -17.79
C PRO A 103 -25.41 -14.69 -18.20
N ASP A 104 -25.16 -16.01 -18.14
CA ASP A 104 -23.86 -16.61 -18.50
C ASP A 104 -23.35 -16.25 -19.91
N LYS A 105 -24.26 -15.95 -20.86
CA LYS A 105 -23.95 -15.54 -22.25
C LYS A 105 -23.08 -14.28 -22.35
N ILE A 106 -23.20 -13.36 -21.39
CA ILE A 106 -22.49 -12.06 -21.35
C ILE A 106 -21.80 -11.83 -19.98
N LYS A 107 -21.63 -12.90 -19.20
CA LYS A 107 -20.97 -12.91 -17.90
C LYS A 107 -19.47 -12.70 -18.07
N GLY A 108 -18.91 -11.78 -17.29
CA GLY A 108 -17.53 -11.36 -17.43
C GLY A 108 -17.27 -10.01 -16.77
N THR A 109 -16.05 -9.51 -16.91
CA THR A 109 -15.63 -8.20 -16.41
C THR A 109 -15.36 -7.28 -17.60
N TYR A 110 -15.83 -6.03 -17.51
CA TYR A 110 -15.78 -5.04 -18.57
C TYR A 110 -15.28 -3.70 -18.02
N ASP A 111 -14.59 -2.93 -18.86
CA ASP A 111 -14.17 -1.57 -18.53
C ASP A 111 -15.39 -0.63 -18.42
N SER A 112 -15.39 0.23 -17.41
CA SER A 112 -16.34 1.33 -17.25
C SER A 112 -15.63 2.56 -16.68
N ALA A 113 -16.02 3.77 -17.10
CA ALA A 113 -15.41 5.02 -16.63
C ALA A 113 -16.35 5.74 -15.66
N ILE A 114 -15.92 5.92 -14.40
CA ILE A 114 -16.74 6.51 -13.34
C ILE A 114 -16.91 8.01 -13.57
N GLY A 115 -18.13 8.54 -13.39
CA GLY A 115 -18.41 9.96 -13.51
C GLY A 115 -17.86 10.81 -12.36
N ASN A 116 -17.56 12.08 -12.64
CA ASN A 116 -16.99 13.02 -11.67
C ASN A 116 -18.03 13.62 -10.70
N PHE A 117 -19.12 12.89 -10.45
CA PHE A 117 -20.29 13.31 -9.68
C PHE A 117 -21.08 12.08 -9.20
N GLY A 118 -21.91 12.26 -8.16
CA GLY A 118 -22.42 11.13 -7.37
C GLY A 118 -21.38 10.64 -6.35
N ILE A 119 -21.71 9.58 -5.61
CA ILE A 119 -20.84 9.02 -4.56
C ILE A 119 -20.58 7.53 -4.87
N PRO A 120 -19.45 7.20 -5.52
CA PRO A 120 -18.98 5.82 -5.64
C PRO A 120 -18.72 5.21 -4.27
N GLN A 121 -19.05 3.92 -4.13
CA GLN A 121 -18.92 3.20 -2.85
C GLN A 121 -17.51 2.65 -2.67
N TYR A 122 -16.51 3.54 -2.64
CA TYR A 122 -15.11 3.21 -2.34
C TYR A 122 -15.00 2.32 -1.09
N GLY A 123 -14.23 1.24 -1.17
CA GLY A 123 -14.15 0.21 -0.13
C GLY A 123 -15.31 -0.81 -0.12
N GLY A 124 -16.31 -0.66 -1.01
CA GLY A 124 -17.51 -1.50 -1.07
C GLY A 124 -17.90 -1.95 -2.49
N SER A 125 -19.08 -2.57 -2.59
CA SER A 125 -19.64 -3.01 -3.89
C SER A 125 -21.16 -2.91 -3.91
N MET A 126 -21.74 -2.84 -5.12
CA MET A 126 -23.19 -2.79 -5.35
C MET A 126 -23.58 -3.80 -6.42
N SER A 127 -24.29 -4.85 -6.02
CA SER A 127 -25.02 -5.74 -6.94
C SER A 127 -26.44 -5.22 -7.19
N GLY A 128 -26.90 -5.26 -8.44
CA GLY A 128 -28.23 -4.82 -8.84
C GLY A 128 -28.69 -5.39 -10.18
N ILE A 129 -29.97 -5.20 -10.50
CA ILE A 129 -30.58 -5.61 -11.77
C ILE A 129 -30.50 -4.44 -12.75
N LEU A 130 -30.02 -4.70 -13.98
CA LEU A 130 -29.94 -3.69 -15.03
C LEU A 130 -31.27 -3.57 -15.79
N VAL A 131 -31.83 -2.37 -15.82
CA VAL A 131 -33.08 -2.04 -16.52
C VAL A 131 -32.78 -1.04 -17.63
N TYR A 132 -33.17 -1.37 -18.86
CA TYR A 132 -33.21 -0.42 -19.98
C TYR A 132 -34.65 0.07 -20.14
N PRO A 133 -34.95 1.37 -19.97
CA PRO A 133 -36.32 1.86 -19.98
C PRO A 133 -36.91 1.88 -21.40
N LYS A 134 -38.22 1.70 -21.51
CA LYS A 134 -38.92 1.72 -22.81
C LYS A 134 -38.98 3.15 -23.35
N ASP A 135 -39.35 4.07 -22.48
CA ASP A 135 -39.49 5.51 -22.69
C ASP A 135 -38.30 6.25 -22.05
N ASN A 136 -38.07 7.51 -22.41
CA ASN A 136 -36.97 8.34 -21.87
C ASN A 136 -35.57 7.65 -21.85
N LYS A 137 -35.24 6.89 -22.90
CA LYS A 137 -33.97 6.14 -23.03
C LYS A 137 -32.70 6.97 -22.86
N LYS A 138 -32.78 8.29 -23.09
CA LYS A 138 -31.67 9.23 -22.89
C LYS A 138 -31.68 9.93 -21.52
N GLY A 139 -32.72 9.75 -20.69
CA GLY A 139 -32.84 10.34 -19.36
C GLY A 139 -32.91 11.87 -19.31
N CYS A 140 -33.25 12.54 -20.41
CA CYS A 140 -33.14 14.00 -20.50
C CYS A 140 -34.36 14.75 -19.92
N THR A 141 -35.51 14.10 -19.79
CA THR A 141 -36.68 14.61 -19.09
C THR A 141 -36.85 13.93 -17.73
N ASP A 142 -37.59 14.55 -16.81
CA ASP A 142 -37.75 14.07 -15.42
C ASP A 142 -39.12 13.44 -15.11
N HIS A 143 -40.04 13.48 -16.06
CA HIS A 143 -41.41 12.94 -15.93
C HIS A 143 -41.73 11.73 -16.81
N ASP A 144 -40.88 11.39 -17.80
CA ASP A 144 -41.20 10.37 -18.82
C ASP A 144 -40.67 8.95 -18.53
N PHE A 145 -40.20 8.67 -17.30
CA PHE A 145 -39.94 7.30 -16.88
C PHE A 145 -41.27 6.63 -16.50
N SER A 146 -41.82 5.84 -17.43
CA SER A 146 -43.15 5.21 -17.35
C SER A 146 -43.34 4.19 -16.21
N THR A 147 -42.30 3.92 -15.42
CA THR A 147 -42.36 3.21 -14.13
C THR A 147 -41.47 3.88 -13.09
N SER A 148 -41.99 4.04 -11.87
CA SER A 148 -41.21 4.52 -10.72
C SER A 148 -40.42 3.36 -10.10
N PHE A 149 -39.10 3.37 -10.26
CA PHE A 149 -38.20 2.30 -9.81
C PHE A 149 -38.12 2.19 -8.28
N LYS A 150 -38.57 3.22 -7.55
CA LYS A 150 -38.62 3.29 -6.08
C LYS A 150 -39.29 2.09 -5.44
N SER A 151 -40.35 1.56 -6.06
CA SER A 151 -41.10 0.42 -5.53
C SER A 151 -40.29 -0.88 -5.56
N SER A 152 -39.46 -1.09 -6.60
CA SER A 152 -38.56 -2.24 -6.68
C SER A 152 -37.44 -2.16 -5.64
N SER A 153 -36.91 -0.96 -5.37
CA SER A 153 -35.86 -0.75 -4.36
C SER A 153 -36.35 -0.71 -2.90
N SER A 154 -37.66 -0.62 -2.65
CA SER A 154 -38.22 -0.44 -1.29
C SER A 154 -38.73 -1.73 -0.64
N HIS A 155 -38.60 -2.88 -1.28
CA HIS A 155 -39.00 -4.18 -0.71
C HIS A 155 -37.80 -4.86 -0.05
N PRO A 156 -37.90 -5.33 1.21
CA PRO A 156 -36.83 -6.08 1.86
C PRO A 156 -36.39 -7.31 1.04
N GLY A 157 -35.11 -7.38 0.68
CA GLY A 157 -34.54 -8.46 -0.12
C GLY A 157 -34.66 -8.30 -1.65
N ALA A 158 -35.25 -7.21 -2.15
CA ALA A 158 -35.21 -6.89 -3.58
C ALA A 158 -33.86 -6.27 -3.99
N LEU A 159 -33.38 -6.58 -5.19
CA LEU A 159 -32.11 -6.06 -5.69
C LEU A 159 -32.23 -4.58 -6.12
N PRO A 160 -31.22 -3.72 -5.86
CA PRO A 160 -31.12 -2.37 -6.38
C PRO A 160 -31.33 -2.28 -7.89
N THR A 161 -32.05 -1.24 -8.35
CA THR A 161 -32.32 -1.00 -9.77
C THR A 161 -31.21 -0.15 -10.37
N ILE A 162 -30.44 -0.71 -11.31
CA ILE A 162 -29.41 0.00 -12.06
C ILE A 162 -30.02 0.38 -13.41
N LEU A 163 -29.97 1.65 -13.80
CA LEU A 163 -30.61 2.14 -15.03
C LEU A 163 -29.59 2.24 -16.18
N LEU A 164 -29.88 1.61 -17.31
CA LEU A 164 -29.13 1.77 -18.56
C LEU A 164 -29.73 2.93 -19.36
N LEU A 165 -28.91 3.92 -19.72
CA LEU A 165 -29.32 5.09 -20.52
C LEU A 165 -28.38 5.31 -21.71
N ASP A 166 -28.88 5.97 -22.76
CA ASP A 166 -28.12 6.33 -23.96
C ASP A 166 -27.44 7.70 -23.83
N ARG A 167 -26.22 7.83 -24.37
CA ARG A 167 -25.50 9.11 -24.55
C ARG A 167 -26.26 10.07 -25.49
N GLY A 168 -25.85 11.34 -25.46
CA GLY A 168 -26.37 12.40 -26.33
C GLY A 168 -27.65 13.10 -25.83
N SER A 169 -28.04 14.16 -26.54
CA SER A 169 -29.17 15.08 -26.28
C SER A 169 -29.17 15.87 -24.96
N CYS A 170 -28.42 15.47 -23.93
CA CYS A 170 -28.25 16.22 -22.69
C CYS A 170 -26.97 15.79 -21.94
N PHE A 171 -26.50 16.64 -21.01
CA PHE A 171 -25.31 16.39 -20.17
C PHE A 171 -25.46 15.17 -19.26
N PHE A 172 -24.36 14.47 -18.98
CA PHE A 172 -24.35 13.24 -18.16
C PHE A 172 -24.99 13.43 -16.78
N ALA A 173 -24.65 14.51 -16.06
CA ALA A 173 -25.20 14.78 -14.73
C ALA A 173 -26.74 14.90 -14.72
N LEU A 174 -27.35 15.49 -15.77
CA LEU A 174 -28.81 15.60 -15.86
C LEU A 174 -29.48 14.23 -16.02
N LYS A 175 -28.88 13.33 -16.80
CA LYS A 175 -29.35 11.95 -16.98
C LYS A 175 -29.41 11.22 -15.64
N VAL A 176 -28.35 11.34 -14.84
CA VAL A 176 -28.20 10.66 -13.56
C VAL A 176 -29.10 11.27 -12.50
N TRP A 177 -29.25 12.60 -12.48
CA TRP A 177 -30.22 13.29 -11.62
C TRP A 177 -31.67 12.85 -11.90
N ASN A 178 -32.09 12.79 -13.16
CA ASN A 178 -33.44 12.36 -13.54
C ASN A 178 -33.69 10.88 -13.19
N ALA A 179 -32.69 10.01 -13.41
CA ALA A 179 -32.74 8.62 -12.98
C ALA A 179 -32.85 8.47 -11.45
N GLN A 180 -32.11 9.29 -10.68
CA GLN A 180 -32.19 9.33 -9.22
C GLN A 180 -33.58 9.79 -8.74
N LYS A 181 -34.16 10.82 -9.38
CA LYS A 181 -35.55 11.26 -9.11
C LYS A 181 -36.56 10.13 -9.35
N ALA A 182 -36.35 9.29 -10.37
CA ALA A 182 -37.16 8.11 -10.68
C ALA A 182 -36.92 6.90 -9.76
N GLY A 183 -35.86 6.90 -8.95
CA GLY A 183 -35.53 5.84 -7.99
C GLY A 183 -34.52 4.80 -8.48
N ALA A 184 -33.69 5.11 -9.47
CA ALA A 184 -32.52 4.29 -9.79
C ALA A 184 -31.49 4.37 -8.65
N SER A 185 -30.80 3.26 -8.37
CA SER A 185 -29.74 3.15 -7.35
C SER A 185 -28.34 3.39 -7.92
N ALA A 186 -28.16 3.21 -9.23
CA ALA A 186 -26.98 3.57 -10.00
C ALA A 186 -27.34 3.75 -11.49
N VAL A 187 -26.46 4.36 -12.29
CA VAL A 187 -26.69 4.57 -13.73
C VAL A 187 -25.50 4.13 -14.58
N LEU A 188 -25.78 3.36 -15.63
CA LEU A 188 -24.83 3.09 -16.71
C LEU A 188 -25.23 3.91 -17.94
N VAL A 189 -24.31 4.72 -18.46
CA VAL A 189 -24.50 5.43 -19.73
C VAL A 189 -23.80 4.65 -20.83
N ALA A 190 -24.56 4.14 -21.79
CA ALA A 190 -24.05 3.51 -23.00
C ALA A 190 -23.64 4.58 -24.01
N ASP A 191 -22.41 4.46 -24.51
CA ASP A 191 -21.89 5.35 -25.54
C ASP A 191 -22.65 5.21 -26.88
N ASP A 192 -22.78 6.32 -27.61
CA ASP A 192 -23.29 6.35 -28.98
C ASP A 192 -22.18 6.46 -30.04
N ILE A 193 -20.92 6.70 -29.62
CA ILE A 193 -19.70 6.68 -30.43
C ILE A 193 -18.88 5.43 -30.08
N ASP A 194 -18.17 4.86 -31.06
CA ASP A 194 -17.22 3.75 -30.82
C ASP A 194 -15.81 4.33 -30.60
N GLU A 195 -15.64 4.98 -29.45
CA GLU A 195 -14.40 5.64 -29.03
C GLU A 195 -13.85 5.06 -27.71
N PRO A 196 -12.58 5.29 -27.36
CA PRO A 196 -12.08 4.99 -26.02
C PRO A 196 -12.93 5.71 -24.96
N LEU A 197 -13.23 5.03 -23.85
CA LEU A 197 -14.04 5.59 -22.76
C LEU A 197 -13.52 6.97 -22.34
N ILE A 198 -14.41 7.96 -22.31
CA ILE A 198 -14.15 9.32 -21.81
C ILE A 198 -14.57 9.47 -20.34
N THR A 199 -13.97 10.42 -19.63
CA THR A 199 -14.44 10.81 -18.29
C THR A 199 -15.78 11.54 -18.43
N MET A 200 -16.82 11.13 -17.70
CA MET A 200 -18.05 11.91 -17.60
C MET A 200 -17.83 13.06 -16.62
N ASP A 201 -17.40 14.21 -17.12
CA ASP A 201 -17.25 15.42 -16.32
C ASP A 201 -18.55 16.27 -16.29
N THR A 202 -18.60 17.22 -15.36
CA THR A 202 -19.65 18.24 -15.28
C THR A 202 -19.41 19.36 -16.30
N PRO A 203 -20.44 19.85 -17.01
CA PRO A 203 -20.27 20.96 -17.95
C PRO A 203 -19.89 22.26 -17.22
N GLU A 204 -19.15 23.13 -17.90
CA GLU A 204 -18.59 24.35 -17.32
C GLU A 204 -19.49 25.59 -17.44
N GLU A 205 -20.66 25.45 -18.09
CA GLU A 205 -21.53 26.59 -18.44
C GLU A 205 -22.19 27.29 -17.23
N ASP A 206 -22.40 28.59 -17.41
CA ASP A 206 -22.86 29.55 -16.40
C ASP A 206 -24.25 29.28 -15.80
N GLY A 207 -24.52 29.96 -14.68
CA GLY A 207 -25.88 30.48 -14.46
C GLY A 207 -26.92 29.50 -13.92
N SER A 208 -26.71 29.03 -12.69
CA SER A 208 -27.78 28.71 -11.72
C SER A 208 -28.70 27.48 -11.96
N SER A 209 -28.59 26.78 -13.10
CA SER A 209 -29.47 25.64 -13.41
C SER A 209 -28.80 24.27 -13.23
N ALA A 210 -27.61 24.06 -13.79
CA ALA A 210 -26.90 22.77 -13.71
C ALA A 210 -26.39 22.47 -12.29
N SER A 211 -25.77 23.47 -11.66
CA SER A 211 -25.15 23.36 -10.33
C SER A 211 -26.10 22.88 -9.22
N LYS A 212 -27.36 23.31 -9.25
CA LYS A 212 -28.38 22.98 -8.24
C LYS A 212 -28.66 21.49 -8.10
N TYR A 213 -28.53 20.70 -9.16
CA TYR A 213 -28.74 19.26 -9.08
C TYR A 213 -27.45 18.46 -8.94
N ILE A 214 -26.33 18.90 -9.52
CA ILE A 214 -25.02 18.20 -9.44
C ILE A 214 -24.63 17.89 -7.98
N GLN A 215 -24.76 18.87 -7.08
CA GLN A 215 -24.47 18.70 -5.64
C GLN A 215 -25.38 17.69 -4.92
N ASN A 216 -26.56 17.42 -5.49
CA ASN A 216 -27.60 16.53 -4.96
C ASN A 216 -27.62 15.15 -5.62
N ILE A 217 -26.73 14.87 -6.59
CA ILE A 217 -26.53 13.51 -7.10
C ILE A 217 -25.74 12.74 -6.04
N THR A 218 -26.30 11.64 -5.55
CA THR A 218 -25.68 10.71 -4.59
C THR A 218 -25.41 9.35 -5.23
N ILE A 219 -26.20 8.92 -6.22
CA ILE A 219 -26.02 7.60 -6.83
C ILE A 219 -24.76 7.55 -7.72
N PRO A 220 -24.02 6.42 -7.73
CA PRO A 220 -22.88 6.25 -8.61
C PRO A 220 -23.30 6.15 -10.08
N SER A 221 -22.41 6.61 -10.97
CA SER A 221 -22.62 6.50 -12.42
C SER A 221 -21.34 6.15 -13.16
N ALA A 222 -21.47 5.40 -14.27
CA ALA A 222 -20.36 5.05 -15.14
C ALA A 222 -20.74 5.05 -16.62
N LEU A 223 -19.81 5.49 -17.47
CA LEU A 223 -19.86 5.34 -18.93
C LEU A 223 -19.37 3.94 -19.31
N ILE A 224 -20.05 3.31 -20.26
CA ILE A 224 -19.66 2.03 -20.87
C ILE A 224 -19.62 2.15 -22.39
N SER A 225 -18.72 1.41 -23.04
CA SER A 225 -18.52 1.50 -24.49
C SER A 225 -19.78 1.09 -25.27
N LYS A 226 -19.96 1.67 -26.45
CA LYS A 226 -21.08 1.39 -27.36
C LYS A 226 -21.28 -0.10 -27.62
N SER A 227 -20.18 -0.81 -27.90
CA SER A 227 -20.17 -2.25 -28.19
C SER A 227 -20.52 -3.13 -26.98
N PHE A 228 -20.31 -2.67 -25.74
CA PHE A 228 -20.77 -3.35 -24.53
C PHE A 228 -22.21 -2.97 -24.18
N GLY A 229 -22.55 -1.67 -24.24
CA GLY A 229 -23.89 -1.15 -24.05
C GLY A 229 -24.93 -1.80 -24.98
N GLN A 230 -24.56 -2.11 -26.23
CA GLN A 230 -25.44 -2.85 -27.14
C GLN A 230 -25.69 -4.30 -26.66
N LYS A 231 -24.67 -5.04 -26.24
CA LYS A 231 -24.84 -6.42 -25.71
C LYS A 231 -25.79 -6.47 -24.52
N LEU A 232 -25.76 -5.46 -23.65
CA LEU A 232 -26.68 -5.32 -22.51
C LEU A 232 -28.12 -5.08 -22.99
N LYS A 233 -28.33 -4.17 -23.95
CA LYS A 233 -29.64 -3.91 -24.57
C LYS A 233 -30.20 -5.15 -25.26
N ASP A 234 -29.35 -5.91 -25.96
CA ASP A 234 -29.74 -7.13 -26.68
C ASP A 234 -30.19 -8.22 -25.70
N ALA A 235 -29.44 -8.44 -24.61
CA ALA A 235 -29.81 -9.39 -23.55
C ALA A 235 -31.13 -9.01 -22.86
N ILE A 236 -31.30 -7.73 -22.48
CA ILE A 236 -32.54 -7.23 -21.85
C ILE A 236 -33.72 -7.34 -22.83
N SER A 237 -33.52 -7.03 -24.10
CA SER A 237 -34.57 -7.14 -25.14
C SER A 237 -34.93 -8.59 -25.47
N GLY A 238 -33.98 -9.53 -25.31
CA GLY A 238 -34.22 -10.97 -25.38
C GLY A 238 -34.91 -11.56 -24.14
N GLY A 239 -35.15 -10.77 -23.09
CA GLY A 239 -35.80 -11.20 -21.85
C GLY A 239 -34.87 -11.84 -20.82
N ASP A 240 -33.55 -11.83 -21.01
CA ASP A 240 -32.61 -12.28 -19.98
C ASP A 240 -32.54 -11.26 -18.83
N MET A 241 -32.58 -11.74 -17.57
CA MET A 241 -32.30 -10.88 -16.41
C MET A 241 -30.80 -10.63 -16.28
N VAL A 242 -30.40 -9.38 -16.56
CA VAL A 242 -29.01 -8.93 -16.48
C VAL A 242 -28.70 -8.42 -15.07
N ASN A 243 -27.84 -9.14 -14.35
CA ASN A 243 -27.37 -8.75 -13.03
C ASN A 243 -25.95 -8.20 -13.14
N VAL A 244 -25.72 -7.03 -12.53
CA VAL A 244 -24.45 -6.29 -12.55
C VAL A 244 -23.94 -6.16 -11.12
N ASN A 245 -22.65 -6.43 -10.91
CA ASN A 245 -21.93 -6.03 -9.72
C ASN A 245 -20.93 -4.92 -10.08
N LEU A 246 -21.09 -3.76 -9.45
CA LEU A 246 -20.13 -2.67 -9.44
C LEU A 246 -19.25 -2.87 -8.21
N ASP A 247 -17.94 -3.02 -8.38
CA ASP A 247 -17.02 -3.33 -7.28
C ASP A 247 -15.98 -2.20 -7.17
N TRP A 248 -15.85 -1.58 -6.00
CA TRP A 248 -14.91 -0.47 -5.75
C TRP A 248 -13.98 -0.75 -4.56
N ARG A 249 -13.92 -1.99 -4.08
CA ARG A 249 -13.04 -2.41 -2.96
C ARG A 249 -11.55 -2.18 -3.29
N GLU A 250 -11.18 -2.53 -4.52
CA GLU A 250 -9.82 -2.40 -5.07
C GLU A 250 -9.71 -1.27 -6.10
N ALA A 251 -10.55 -0.23 -5.99
CA ALA A 251 -10.53 0.92 -6.91
C ALA A 251 -9.34 1.87 -6.66
N VAL A 252 -8.75 1.81 -5.46
CA VAL A 252 -7.54 2.53 -5.05
C VAL A 252 -6.50 1.47 -4.66
N PRO A 253 -5.25 1.54 -5.16
CA PRO A 253 -4.21 0.58 -4.78
C PRO A 253 -3.64 0.92 -3.39
N HIS A 254 -3.18 -0.11 -2.69
CA HIS A 254 -2.45 -0.05 -1.42
C HIS A 254 -1.00 -0.50 -1.69
N PRO A 255 -0.04 0.41 -1.92
CA PRO A 255 1.34 0.05 -2.21
C PRO A 255 2.16 -0.26 -0.94
N ASP A 256 1.77 0.32 0.19
CA ASP A 256 2.30 0.10 1.54
C ASP A 256 1.24 0.50 2.59
N GLU A 257 1.61 0.53 3.88
CA GLU A 257 0.72 0.82 5.02
C GLU A 257 0.25 2.30 5.11
N ARG A 258 0.67 3.16 4.18
CA ARG A 258 0.33 4.60 4.13
C ARG A 258 -0.49 4.94 2.88
N VAL A 259 -1.18 6.08 2.93
CA VAL A 259 -1.89 6.64 1.77
C VAL A 259 -1.33 8.01 1.38
N GLU A 260 -0.68 8.08 0.21
CA GLU A 260 -0.39 9.34 -0.47
C GLU A 260 -1.65 9.91 -1.10
N TYR A 261 -1.90 11.21 -0.90
CA TYR A 261 -2.99 11.89 -1.60
C TYR A 261 -2.63 13.31 -2.02
N GLU A 262 -3.02 13.66 -3.24
CA GLU A 262 -2.78 14.96 -3.87
C GLU A 262 -4.09 15.73 -3.98
N LEU A 263 -4.08 17.04 -3.76
CA LEU A 263 -5.21 17.93 -4.11
C LEU A 263 -4.77 18.95 -5.15
N TRP A 264 -5.18 18.73 -6.40
CA TRP A 264 -5.04 19.66 -7.50
C TRP A 264 -6.17 20.68 -7.47
N SER A 265 -5.82 21.96 -7.33
CA SER A 265 -6.75 23.04 -7.03
C SER A 265 -6.31 24.39 -7.64
N ASN A 266 -7.02 25.46 -7.29
CA ASN A 266 -6.67 26.83 -7.61
C ASN A 266 -7.07 27.72 -6.41
N SER A 267 -6.33 28.80 -6.11
CA SER A 267 -6.62 29.68 -4.95
C SER A 267 -7.66 30.78 -5.21
N ASN A 268 -8.18 30.89 -6.45
CA ASN A 268 -9.32 31.75 -6.81
C ASN A 268 -10.58 31.41 -5.97
N ASP A 269 -11.33 32.43 -5.52
CA ASP A 269 -12.64 32.31 -4.85
C ASP A 269 -13.84 32.80 -5.69
N GLU A 270 -13.62 33.28 -6.92
CA GLU A 270 -14.65 33.86 -7.81
C GLU A 270 -15.15 32.94 -8.94
N CYS A 271 -14.65 31.71 -9.07
CA CYS A 271 -15.13 30.74 -10.09
C CYS A 271 -16.52 30.12 -9.79
N GLY A 272 -17.38 30.86 -9.09
CA GLY A 272 -18.73 30.46 -8.69
C GLY A 272 -18.76 29.11 -7.97
N VAL A 273 -19.72 28.25 -8.36
CA VAL A 273 -20.02 27.02 -7.59
C VAL A 273 -18.86 26.02 -7.53
N LYS A 274 -17.95 26.00 -8.52
CA LYS A 274 -16.73 25.16 -8.43
C LYS A 274 -15.84 25.63 -7.26
N CYS A 275 -15.71 26.95 -7.07
CA CYS A 275 -14.98 27.56 -5.97
C CYS A 275 -15.72 27.40 -4.63
N ASP A 276 -17.05 27.62 -4.58
CA ASP A 276 -17.86 27.40 -3.36
C ASP A 276 -17.73 25.96 -2.84
N MET A 277 -17.75 24.96 -3.73
CA MET A 277 -17.60 23.55 -3.38
C MET A 277 -16.18 23.23 -2.86
N LEU A 278 -15.14 23.79 -3.48
CA LEU A 278 -13.77 23.63 -3.02
C LEU A 278 -13.55 24.27 -1.64
N MET A 279 -14.07 25.50 -1.42
CA MET A 279 -13.97 26.20 -0.13
C MET A 279 -14.69 25.44 1.00
N SER A 280 -15.89 24.90 0.76
CA SER A 280 -16.57 24.05 1.76
C SER A 280 -15.74 22.80 2.03
N PHE A 281 -15.29 22.09 0.99
CA PHE A 281 -14.49 20.88 1.18
C PHE A 281 -13.22 21.13 1.99
N LEU A 282 -12.42 22.15 1.66
CA LEU A 282 -11.18 22.48 2.38
C LEU A 282 -11.45 22.71 3.87
N LYS A 283 -12.51 23.47 4.18
CA LYS A 283 -12.95 23.76 5.55
C LYS A 283 -13.43 22.52 6.30
N ASP A 284 -14.27 21.69 5.67
CA ASP A 284 -14.93 20.54 6.31
C ASP A 284 -14.00 19.32 6.43
N PHE A 285 -13.02 19.20 5.52
CA PHE A 285 -12.04 18.11 5.48
C PHE A 285 -10.77 18.40 6.29
N LYS A 286 -10.35 19.67 6.44
CA LYS A 286 -9.18 20.12 7.22
C LYS A 286 -8.97 19.35 8.52
N GLY A 287 -9.99 19.22 9.36
CA GLY A 287 -9.86 18.54 10.66
C GLY A 287 -9.52 17.04 10.56
N ALA A 288 -9.96 16.38 9.49
CA ALA A 288 -9.65 14.97 9.23
C ALA A 288 -8.27 14.80 8.57
N ALA A 289 -7.91 15.67 7.61
CA ALA A 289 -6.58 15.74 7.03
C ALA A 289 -5.50 15.92 8.11
N GLN A 290 -5.69 16.92 8.98
CA GLN A 290 -4.78 17.18 10.09
C GLN A 290 -4.65 16.01 11.07
N LEU A 291 -5.69 15.19 11.26
CA LEU A 291 -5.65 14.02 12.14
C LEU A 291 -4.89 12.85 11.49
N LEU A 292 -5.11 12.62 10.20
CA LEU A 292 -4.43 11.59 9.42
C LEU A 292 -2.92 11.89 9.28
N GLU A 293 -2.56 13.12 8.90
CA GLU A 293 -1.15 13.55 8.75
C GLU A 293 -0.40 13.52 10.09
N LYS A 294 -1.00 14.02 11.19
CA LYS A 294 -0.37 13.99 12.53
C LYS A 294 -0.24 12.58 13.09
N GLY A 295 -1.06 11.63 12.62
CA GLY A 295 -0.93 10.21 12.95
C GLY A 295 0.11 9.46 12.12
N GLY A 296 0.65 10.08 11.06
CA GLY A 296 1.57 9.43 10.12
C GLY A 296 0.91 8.49 9.09
N TYR A 297 -0.42 8.37 9.12
CA TYR A 297 -1.18 7.45 8.27
C TYR A 297 -1.28 7.88 6.81
N THR A 298 -1.06 9.17 6.52
CA THR A 298 -1.13 9.71 5.16
C THR A 298 -0.01 10.69 4.85
N GLN A 299 0.32 10.82 3.58
CA GLN A 299 1.20 11.86 3.06
C GLN A 299 0.42 12.74 2.09
N PHE A 300 0.05 13.94 2.53
CA PHE A 300 -0.62 14.94 1.69
C PHE A 300 0.35 15.73 0.82
N THR A 301 -0.06 16.15 -0.38
CA THR A 301 0.61 17.21 -1.15
C THR A 301 -0.42 18.09 -1.89
N PRO A 302 -0.44 19.42 -1.67
CA PRO A 302 -1.25 20.35 -2.44
C PRO A 302 -0.58 20.67 -3.78
N HIS A 303 -1.38 20.74 -4.84
CA HIS A 303 -0.91 21.10 -6.18
C HIS A 303 -1.81 22.13 -6.84
N TYR A 304 -1.22 22.93 -7.74
CA TYR A 304 -1.90 24.01 -8.45
C TYR A 304 -1.61 23.95 -9.94
N ILE A 305 -2.66 23.93 -10.75
CA ILE A 305 -2.51 23.89 -12.21
C ILE A 305 -1.83 25.17 -12.69
N THR A 306 -0.87 25.06 -13.62
CA THR A 306 -0.33 26.23 -14.32
C THR A 306 -0.30 26.00 -15.82
N TRP A 307 -0.95 26.89 -16.54
CA TRP A 307 -0.91 26.93 -17.99
C TRP A 307 0.34 27.67 -18.46
N TYR A 308 0.64 27.62 -19.76
CA TYR A 308 1.68 28.42 -20.37
C TYR A 308 1.12 29.19 -21.56
N CYS A 309 1.67 30.36 -21.82
CA CYS A 309 1.36 31.20 -22.97
C CYS A 309 2.33 30.86 -24.11
N PRO A 310 1.85 30.46 -25.31
CA PRO A 310 2.75 30.13 -26.42
C PRO A 310 3.61 31.34 -26.81
N GLN A 311 4.88 31.10 -27.15
CA GLN A 311 5.89 32.16 -27.34
C GLN A 311 5.44 33.30 -28.28
N ALA A 312 4.68 33.01 -29.33
CA ALA A 312 4.13 33.98 -30.27
C ALA A 312 3.14 35.00 -29.65
N PHE A 313 2.57 34.71 -28.47
CA PHE A 313 1.58 35.54 -27.79
C PHE A 313 2.11 36.20 -26.50
N THR A 314 3.36 35.96 -26.11
CA THR A 314 4.01 36.52 -24.89
C THR A 314 3.94 38.05 -24.79
N LEU A 315 3.88 38.74 -25.93
CA LEU A 315 3.77 40.19 -25.99
C LEU A 315 2.32 40.72 -25.94
N ASN A 316 1.31 39.87 -26.07
CA ASN A 316 -0.12 40.24 -26.06
C ASN A 316 -0.58 40.68 -24.66
N LYS A 317 -1.47 41.68 -24.57
CA LYS A 317 -2.02 42.18 -23.29
C LYS A 317 -2.59 41.03 -22.45
N GLN A 318 -3.37 40.14 -23.07
CA GLN A 318 -4.00 39.01 -22.39
C GLN A 318 -3.00 38.02 -21.78
N CYS A 319 -1.85 37.80 -22.44
CA CYS A 319 -0.79 36.97 -21.86
C CYS A 319 -0.10 37.69 -20.69
N LYS A 320 0.11 39.01 -20.81
CA LYS A 320 0.75 39.82 -19.75
C LYS A 320 -0.12 40.08 -18.52
N SER A 321 -1.44 39.98 -18.62
CA SER A 321 -2.32 39.94 -17.44
C SER A 321 -2.38 38.54 -16.82
N GLN A 322 -2.45 37.49 -17.63
CA GLN A 322 -2.79 36.16 -17.11
C GLN A 322 -1.58 35.31 -16.67
N CYS A 323 -0.35 35.80 -16.87
CA CYS A 323 0.87 35.04 -16.66
C CYS A 323 1.98 35.81 -15.93
N ILE A 324 2.83 35.07 -15.23
CA ILE A 324 4.11 35.52 -14.68
C ILE A 324 5.29 34.88 -15.46
N ASN A 325 6.52 35.22 -15.06
CA ASN A 325 7.79 34.75 -15.65
C ASN A 325 7.75 34.74 -17.18
N HIS A 326 7.38 35.87 -17.79
CA HIS A 326 7.34 36.08 -19.24
C HIS A 326 6.43 35.09 -20.03
N GLY A 327 5.38 34.56 -19.38
CA GLY A 327 4.39 33.67 -20.01
C GLY A 327 4.59 32.18 -19.72
N ARG A 328 5.57 31.82 -18.88
CA ARG A 328 5.87 30.42 -18.51
C ARG A 328 4.80 29.79 -17.63
N TYR A 329 4.18 30.58 -16.75
CA TYR A 329 3.17 30.14 -15.78
C TYR A 329 1.98 31.09 -15.78
N CYS A 330 0.78 30.56 -16.01
CA CYS A 330 -0.45 31.30 -16.20
C CYS A 330 -1.63 30.63 -15.47
N ALA A 331 -2.61 31.44 -15.07
CA ALA A 331 -3.92 30.98 -14.60
C ALA A 331 -5.03 31.63 -15.46
N PRO A 332 -6.24 31.03 -15.53
CA PRO A 332 -7.39 31.70 -16.13
C PRO A 332 -7.86 32.88 -15.27
N ASP A 333 -8.57 33.79 -15.92
CA ASP A 333 -9.04 35.04 -15.34
C ASP A 333 -10.10 34.76 -14.27
N PRO A 334 -9.91 35.24 -13.01
CA PRO A 334 -10.71 34.77 -11.89
C PRO A 334 -12.21 35.13 -12.00
N GLU A 335 -12.52 36.31 -12.54
CA GLU A 335 -13.88 36.82 -12.77
C GLU A 335 -14.35 36.70 -14.24
N GLN A 336 -13.50 36.16 -15.14
CA GLN A 336 -13.70 36.10 -16.60
C GLN A 336 -13.90 37.47 -17.29
N ASP A 337 -13.44 38.56 -16.66
CA ASP A 337 -13.59 39.93 -17.14
C ASP A 337 -12.25 40.69 -17.06
N PHE A 338 -11.43 40.56 -18.12
CA PHE A 338 -10.15 41.23 -18.33
C PHE A 338 -10.17 42.80 -18.28
N SER A 339 -11.25 43.42 -17.80
CA SER A 339 -11.42 44.84 -17.52
C SER A 339 -11.58 45.20 -16.03
N LYS A 340 -11.83 44.25 -15.13
CA LYS A 340 -12.09 44.47 -13.69
C LYS A 340 -11.60 43.29 -12.86
N GLY A 341 -11.47 43.48 -11.55
CA GLY A 341 -11.15 42.39 -10.64
C GLY A 341 -9.65 42.16 -10.48
N TYR A 342 -9.24 40.89 -10.48
CA TYR A 342 -7.85 40.46 -10.42
C TYR A 342 -7.38 39.87 -11.74
N ASP A 343 -6.09 40.00 -12.02
CA ASP A 343 -5.46 39.41 -13.19
C ASP A 343 -5.07 37.94 -12.89
N GLY A 344 -5.10 37.05 -13.88
CA GLY A 344 -4.69 35.64 -13.70
C GLY A 344 -3.26 35.47 -13.15
N LYS A 345 -2.35 36.41 -13.42
CA LYS A 345 -1.01 36.45 -12.80
C LYS A 345 -1.06 36.51 -11.26
N ASP A 346 -2.04 37.21 -10.68
CA ASP A 346 -2.17 37.43 -9.25
C ASP A 346 -2.54 36.08 -8.58
N VAL A 347 -3.36 35.30 -9.29
CA VAL A 347 -3.72 33.93 -8.92
C VAL A 347 -2.52 32.98 -9.01
N VAL A 348 -1.62 33.13 -9.99
CA VAL A 348 -0.38 32.35 -10.04
C VAL A 348 0.58 32.73 -8.89
N VAL A 349 0.69 34.02 -8.55
CA VAL A 349 1.52 34.48 -7.43
C VAL A 349 1.02 33.95 -6.09
N GLU A 350 -0.29 33.90 -5.87
CA GLU A 350 -0.84 33.31 -4.65
C GLU A 350 -0.73 31.78 -4.65
N ASN A 351 -1.02 31.08 -5.76
CA ASN A 351 -0.78 29.63 -5.88
C ASN A 351 0.68 29.27 -5.51
N LEU A 352 1.65 30.03 -6.01
CA LEU A 352 3.07 29.92 -5.66
C LEU A 352 3.32 30.19 -4.16
N ARG A 353 2.67 31.19 -3.56
CA ARG A 353 2.74 31.43 -2.10
C ARG A 353 2.20 30.24 -1.31
N GLN A 354 1.08 29.65 -1.70
CA GLN A 354 0.47 28.51 -0.99
C GLN A 354 1.38 27.27 -1.06
N LEU A 355 2.00 27.01 -2.22
CA LEU A 355 3.02 25.98 -2.39
C LEU A 355 4.26 26.23 -1.52
N CYS A 356 4.73 27.48 -1.45
CA CYS A 356 5.87 27.85 -0.60
C CYS A 356 5.55 27.78 0.90
N VAL A 357 4.32 28.11 1.31
CA VAL A 357 3.80 27.87 2.67
C VAL A 357 3.84 26.37 2.99
N PHE A 358 3.32 25.51 2.11
CA PHE A 358 3.39 24.05 2.31
C PHE A 358 4.83 23.56 2.42
N LYS A 359 5.72 24.01 1.53
CA LYS A 359 7.14 23.62 1.51
C LYS A 359 7.86 24.00 2.80
N VAL A 360 7.73 25.24 3.26
CA VAL A 360 8.37 25.73 4.50
C VAL A 360 7.74 25.08 5.74
N ALA A 361 6.45 24.76 5.73
CA ALA A 361 5.83 23.99 6.81
C ALA A 361 6.33 22.53 6.84
N ASN A 362 6.50 21.90 5.67
CA ASN A 362 7.00 20.54 5.52
C ASN A 362 8.49 20.41 5.93
N GLU A 363 9.33 21.44 5.67
CA GLU A 363 10.70 21.53 6.22
C GLU A 363 10.74 21.42 7.76
N THR A 364 9.65 21.74 8.45
CA THR A 364 9.52 21.61 9.92
C THR A 364 8.74 20.38 10.37
N ALA A 365 8.45 19.44 9.46
CA ALA A 365 7.57 18.28 9.65
C ALA A 365 6.15 18.66 10.13
N LYS A 366 5.58 19.73 9.57
CA LYS A 366 4.25 20.27 9.88
C LYS A 366 3.43 20.59 8.62
N SER A 367 3.52 19.74 7.60
CA SER A 367 2.77 19.83 6.32
C SER A 367 1.33 20.30 6.49
N TRP A 368 0.65 19.76 7.51
CA TRP A 368 -0.75 19.99 7.83
C TRP A 368 -1.13 21.45 8.17
N VAL A 369 -0.14 22.33 8.41
CA VAL A 369 -0.33 23.78 8.64
C VAL A 369 -0.74 24.49 7.34
N TRP A 370 -0.49 23.89 6.16
CA TRP A 370 -1.07 24.39 4.91
C TRP A 370 -2.61 24.42 4.96
N TRP A 371 -3.26 23.43 5.59
CA TRP A 371 -4.71 23.45 5.80
C TRP A 371 -5.16 24.60 6.71
N ASP A 372 -4.31 25.04 7.64
CA ASP A 372 -4.59 26.26 8.40
C ASP A 372 -4.46 27.50 7.53
N TYR A 373 -3.40 27.61 6.74
CA TYR A 373 -3.18 28.73 5.84
C TYR A 373 -4.32 28.91 4.83
N VAL A 374 -4.68 27.88 4.06
CA VAL A 374 -5.66 28.07 2.97
C VAL A 374 -7.07 28.38 3.47
N THR A 375 -7.50 27.77 4.59
CA THR A 375 -8.83 28.10 5.15
C THR A 375 -8.88 29.51 5.72
N ASP A 376 -7.81 29.95 6.39
CA ASP A 376 -7.78 31.29 6.98
C ASP A 376 -7.53 32.37 5.93
N PHE A 377 -6.79 32.07 4.86
CA PHE A 377 -6.66 32.95 3.69
C PHE A 377 -8.00 33.14 2.98
N GLN A 378 -8.73 32.06 2.66
CA GLN A 378 -10.06 32.16 2.03
C GLN A 378 -11.07 32.95 2.86
N ILE A 379 -10.99 32.89 4.20
CA ILE A 379 -11.88 33.64 5.09
C ILE A 379 -11.46 35.11 5.25
N ARG A 380 -10.15 35.41 5.26
CA ARG A 380 -9.63 36.75 5.61
C ARG A 380 -9.27 37.61 4.40
N CYS A 381 -8.95 36.98 3.27
CA CYS A 381 -8.37 37.61 2.07
C CYS A 381 -9.21 37.47 0.77
N PRO A 382 -10.57 37.49 0.81
CA PRO A 382 -11.39 37.22 -0.37
C PRO A 382 -11.25 38.31 -1.46
N MET A 383 -11.42 37.92 -2.73
CA MET A 383 -11.37 38.87 -3.86
C MET A 383 -12.48 39.93 -3.75
N LYS A 384 -13.68 39.54 -3.31
CA LYS A 384 -14.87 40.40 -3.08
C LYS A 384 -14.59 41.66 -2.26
N GLU A 385 -13.73 41.54 -1.24
CA GLU A 385 -13.37 42.65 -0.35
C GLU A 385 -12.10 43.39 -0.76
N LYS A 386 -11.52 43.02 -1.91
CA LYS A 386 -10.23 43.50 -2.43
C LYS A 386 -9.03 43.23 -1.50
N LYS A 387 -9.04 42.05 -0.86
CA LYS A 387 -8.01 41.61 0.10
C LYS A 387 -7.10 40.49 -0.41
N TYR A 388 -7.26 40.06 -1.66
CA TYR A 388 -6.44 39.02 -2.29
C TYR A 388 -5.08 39.62 -2.69
N ASN A 389 -4.20 39.82 -1.70
CA ASN A 389 -2.92 40.50 -1.84
C ASN A 389 -1.89 40.00 -0.81
N LYS A 390 -0.63 40.38 -1.02
CA LYS A 390 0.48 39.96 -0.15
C LYS A 390 0.29 40.45 1.29
N GLU A 391 -0.20 41.66 1.49
CA GLU A 391 -0.36 42.25 2.82
C GLU A 391 -1.31 41.43 3.69
N CYS A 392 -2.39 40.91 3.11
CA CYS A 392 -3.32 40.00 3.77
C CYS A 392 -2.70 38.61 3.96
N ALA A 393 -2.05 38.05 2.93
CA ALA A 393 -1.38 36.75 3.03
C ALA A 393 -0.31 36.72 4.14
N ASP A 394 0.56 37.71 4.19
CA ASP A 394 1.58 37.88 5.23
C ASP A 394 0.97 38.00 6.64
N ALA A 395 -0.23 38.58 6.77
CA ALA A 395 -0.96 38.63 8.04
C ALA A 395 -1.50 37.25 8.46
N VAL A 396 -1.91 36.40 7.51
CA VAL A 396 -2.25 34.99 7.79
C VAL A 396 -0.99 34.23 8.21
N ILE A 397 0.10 34.31 7.43
CA ILE A 397 1.38 33.64 7.69
C ILE A 397 1.92 33.98 9.09
N ARG A 398 1.89 35.26 9.48
CA ARG A 398 2.24 35.72 10.84
C ARG A 398 1.37 35.10 11.92
N SER A 399 0.04 35.02 11.70
CA SER A 399 -0.87 34.44 12.68
C SER A 399 -0.72 32.91 12.87
N LEU A 400 -0.04 32.23 11.93
CA LEU A 400 0.32 30.81 12.02
C LEU A 400 1.76 30.58 12.53
N GLY A 401 2.52 31.65 12.80
CA GLY A 401 3.90 31.56 13.29
C GLY A 401 4.90 31.05 12.24
N LEU A 402 4.59 31.23 10.95
CA LEU A 402 5.46 30.82 9.84
C LEU A 402 6.47 31.92 9.46
N ASP A 403 7.60 31.48 8.90
CA ASP A 403 8.75 32.31 8.51
C ASP A 403 8.51 32.95 7.12
N ILE A 404 8.18 34.25 7.10
CA ILE A 404 7.92 34.99 5.85
C ILE A 404 9.17 35.06 4.97
N ASP A 405 10.36 35.29 5.56
CA ASP A 405 11.59 35.49 4.78
C ASP A 405 11.96 34.21 4.00
N LYS A 406 11.69 33.03 4.57
CA LYS A 406 11.77 31.75 3.82
C LYS A 406 10.72 31.61 2.73
N ILE A 407 9.48 32.04 2.99
CA ILE A 407 8.38 31.93 2.02
C ILE A 407 8.63 32.87 0.83
N ASP A 408 8.98 34.13 1.07
CA ASP A 408 9.37 35.07 0.01
C ASP A 408 10.61 34.59 -0.77
N LYS A 409 11.62 34.03 -0.09
CA LYS A 409 12.78 33.42 -0.74
C LYS A 409 12.41 32.20 -1.61
N CYS A 410 11.35 31.47 -1.25
CA CYS A 410 10.83 30.35 -2.04
C CYS A 410 10.03 30.84 -3.26
N ILE A 411 9.26 31.91 -3.12
CA ILE A 411 8.53 32.56 -4.23
C ILE A 411 9.52 33.13 -5.24
N GLY A 412 10.55 33.84 -4.76
CA GLY A 412 11.54 34.52 -5.59
C GLY A 412 10.97 35.75 -6.28
N ASP A 413 11.39 35.99 -7.52
CA ASP A 413 10.90 37.07 -8.38
C ASP A 413 9.90 36.52 -9.42
N PRO A 414 8.60 36.88 -9.34
CA PRO A 414 7.61 36.48 -10.33
C PRO A 414 7.79 37.11 -11.71
N ASP A 415 8.41 38.30 -11.81
CA ASP A 415 8.53 39.02 -13.09
C ASP A 415 9.77 38.60 -13.89
N ALA A 416 10.74 37.94 -13.26
CA ALA A 416 11.98 37.46 -13.90
C ALA A 416 11.74 36.52 -15.10
N ASP A 417 12.50 36.73 -16.20
CA ASP A 417 12.53 35.78 -17.34
C ASP A 417 13.43 34.56 -17.04
N SER A 418 13.05 33.80 -16.01
CA SER A 418 13.69 32.57 -15.59
C SER A 418 12.64 31.53 -15.21
N GLU A 419 13.03 30.25 -15.17
CA GLU A 419 12.15 29.21 -14.62
C GLU A 419 12.04 29.37 -13.10
N ASN A 420 10.82 29.30 -12.58
CA ASN A 420 10.59 29.21 -11.14
C ASN A 420 10.65 27.71 -10.77
N PRO A 421 11.54 27.29 -9.85
CA PRO A 421 11.75 25.86 -9.57
C PRO A 421 10.51 25.19 -8.94
N VAL A 422 9.65 25.94 -8.25
CA VAL A 422 8.41 25.41 -7.67
C VAL A 422 7.36 25.23 -8.77
N LEU A 423 7.08 26.26 -9.57
CA LEU A 423 6.07 26.14 -10.64
C LEU A 423 6.53 25.22 -11.80
N LYS A 424 7.83 25.08 -12.02
CA LYS A 424 8.37 24.05 -12.92
C LYS A 424 8.11 22.65 -12.38
N GLN A 425 8.28 22.42 -11.06
CA GLN A 425 7.91 21.17 -10.43
C GLN A 425 6.41 20.89 -10.56
N GLU A 426 5.53 21.89 -10.44
CA GLU A 426 4.09 21.73 -10.66
C GLU A 426 3.77 21.29 -12.11
N GLN A 427 4.38 21.91 -13.13
CA GLN A 427 4.19 21.50 -14.53
C GLN A 427 4.68 20.06 -14.78
N ASP A 428 5.81 19.67 -14.21
CA ASP A 428 6.36 18.31 -14.31
C ASP A 428 5.65 17.28 -13.39
N ALA A 429 4.81 17.76 -12.47
CA ALA A 429 3.91 16.97 -11.63
C ALA A 429 2.48 16.93 -12.19
N GLN A 430 2.07 17.85 -13.05
CA GLN A 430 0.76 17.86 -13.72
C GLN A 430 0.70 16.80 -14.83
N ILE A 431 1.82 16.56 -15.50
CA ILE A 431 2.00 15.50 -16.51
C ILE A 431 1.95 14.12 -15.83
N GLY A 432 1.23 13.17 -16.41
CA GLY A 432 1.01 11.83 -15.87
C GLY A 432 2.29 10.99 -15.75
N LYS A 433 2.36 10.13 -14.72
CA LYS A 433 3.44 9.17 -14.49
C LYS A 433 2.89 7.77 -14.22
N GLY A 434 3.38 6.79 -14.98
CA GLY A 434 2.95 5.39 -14.87
C GLY A 434 1.48 5.20 -15.27
N SER A 435 0.65 4.79 -14.31
CA SER A 435 -0.80 4.60 -14.47
C SER A 435 -1.61 5.90 -14.42
N ARG A 436 -1.13 6.92 -13.71
CA ARG A 436 -1.84 8.19 -13.53
C ARG A 436 -1.71 9.02 -14.80
N GLY A 437 -2.85 9.40 -15.37
CA GLY A 437 -2.89 10.37 -16.45
C GLY A 437 -2.60 11.80 -16.00
N ASP A 438 -2.52 12.69 -16.98
CA ASP A 438 -2.38 14.13 -16.77
C ASP A 438 -3.57 14.71 -16.00
N VAL A 439 -3.32 15.75 -15.20
CA VAL A 439 -4.38 16.52 -14.54
C VAL A 439 -4.76 17.72 -15.40
N THR A 440 -6.01 17.72 -15.88
CA THR A 440 -6.56 18.75 -16.80
C THR A 440 -7.87 19.37 -16.31
N ILE A 441 -8.46 18.84 -15.23
CA ILE A 441 -9.76 19.23 -14.67
C ILE A 441 -9.54 19.65 -13.22
N LEU A 442 -10.20 20.71 -12.77
CA LEU A 442 -10.14 21.19 -11.38
C LEU A 442 -11.54 21.30 -10.73
N PRO A 443 -11.65 21.06 -9.41
CA PRO A 443 -10.64 20.43 -8.55
C PRO A 443 -10.49 18.93 -8.85
N THR A 444 -9.28 18.38 -8.72
CA THR A 444 -9.00 16.93 -8.83
C THR A 444 -8.28 16.46 -7.58
N LEU A 445 -8.77 15.39 -6.96
CA LEU A 445 -8.04 14.67 -5.91
C LEU A 445 -7.36 13.44 -6.52
N VAL A 446 -6.17 13.08 -6.08
CA VAL A 446 -5.49 11.82 -6.41
C VAL A 446 -5.25 11.06 -5.10
N VAL A 447 -5.44 9.74 -5.10
CA VAL A 447 -5.15 8.86 -3.96
C VAL A 447 -4.34 7.68 -4.47
N ASN A 448 -3.17 7.40 -3.88
CA ASN A 448 -2.23 6.36 -4.29
C ASN A 448 -2.05 6.25 -5.83
N ASN A 449 -1.74 7.38 -6.47
CA ASN A 449 -1.53 7.53 -7.92
C ASN A 449 -2.77 7.17 -8.80
N ARG A 450 -3.99 7.29 -8.26
CA ARG A 450 -5.28 7.20 -8.99
C ARG A 450 -6.11 8.47 -8.84
N GLN A 451 -6.69 8.97 -9.92
CA GLN A 451 -7.61 10.12 -9.86
C GLN A 451 -8.94 9.71 -9.20
N TYR A 452 -9.30 10.38 -8.11
CA TYR A 452 -10.61 10.25 -7.47
C TYR A 452 -11.73 10.65 -8.45
N ARG A 453 -12.88 10.00 -8.33
CA ARG A 453 -14.10 10.30 -9.09
C ARG A 453 -15.29 10.36 -8.15
N GLY A 454 -16.10 11.40 -8.30
CA GLY A 454 -17.30 11.62 -7.47
C GLY A 454 -17.29 12.98 -6.81
N LYS A 455 -18.31 13.24 -5.98
CA LYS A 455 -18.49 14.51 -5.29
C LYS A 455 -17.34 14.78 -4.31
N LEU A 456 -16.80 15.99 -4.35
CA LEU A 456 -15.79 16.48 -3.40
C LEU A 456 -16.49 16.82 -2.06
N GLU A 457 -16.63 15.82 -1.19
CA GLU A 457 -17.33 15.92 0.10
C GLU A 457 -16.56 15.12 1.17
N LYS A 458 -16.50 15.63 2.41
CA LYS A 458 -15.68 15.10 3.50
C LYS A 458 -15.76 13.57 3.62
N SER A 459 -16.95 13.00 3.78
CA SER A 459 -17.12 11.56 4.00
C SER A 459 -16.86 10.73 2.74
N ALA A 460 -17.15 11.26 1.54
CA ALA A 460 -16.89 10.57 0.27
C ALA A 460 -15.39 10.48 -0.02
N VAL A 461 -14.64 11.56 0.22
CA VAL A 461 -13.18 11.60 0.12
C VAL A 461 -12.52 10.76 1.21
N LEU A 462 -13.02 10.80 2.45
CA LEU A 462 -12.53 9.91 3.51
C LEU A 462 -12.72 8.43 3.15
N LYS A 463 -13.87 8.02 2.57
CA LYS A 463 -14.05 6.65 2.09
C LYS A 463 -13.03 6.26 1.00
N ALA A 464 -12.70 7.17 0.08
CA ALA A 464 -11.65 6.91 -0.93
C ALA A 464 -10.26 6.75 -0.31
N ILE A 465 -9.88 7.63 0.62
CA ILE A 465 -8.59 7.53 1.35
C ILE A 465 -8.54 6.27 2.22
N CYS A 466 -9.63 5.93 2.92
CA CYS A 466 -9.72 4.72 3.71
C CYS A 466 -9.65 3.44 2.84
N SER A 467 -10.16 3.45 1.61
CA SER A 467 -9.96 2.35 0.64
C SER A 467 -8.53 2.24 0.09
N GLY A 468 -7.68 3.24 0.33
CA GLY A 468 -6.26 3.22 -0.07
C GLY A 468 -5.35 2.45 0.89
N PHE A 469 -5.81 2.09 2.10
CA PHE A 469 -5.08 1.24 3.03
C PHE A 469 -5.30 -0.24 2.71
N GLU A 470 -4.32 -1.09 3.06
CA GLU A 470 -4.49 -2.55 3.08
C GLU A 470 -5.54 -2.96 4.12
N GLU A 471 -6.30 -4.03 3.85
CA GLU A 471 -7.37 -4.49 4.72
C GLU A 471 -6.85 -4.81 6.13
N ALA A 472 -7.55 -4.30 7.15
CA ALA A 472 -7.20 -4.46 8.55
C ALA A 472 -5.93 -3.70 9.02
N THR A 473 -5.40 -2.77 8.21
CA THR A 473 -4.36 -1.79 8.59
C THR A 473 -4.93 -0.38 8.87
N GLU A 474 -6.24 -0.18 8.70
CA GLU A 474 -6.84 1.15 8.61
C GLU A 474 -6.83 1.90 9.96
N PRO A 475 -6.57 3.23 9.97
CA PRO A 475 -6.61 4.02 11.20
C PRO A 475 -8.03 4.11 11.76
N ALA A 476 -8.17 4.24 13.08
CA ALA A 476 -9.46 4.26 13.79
C ALA A 476 -10.46 5.36 13.34
N VAL A 477 -10.01 6.37 12.58
CA VAL A 477 -10.91 7.34 11.92
C VAL A 477 -11.71 6.71 10.77
N CYS A 478 -11.15 5.73 10.06
CA CYS A 478 -11.83 4.96 9.01
C CYS A 478 -12.92 4.04 9.57
N LEU A 479 -12.70 3.50 10.78
CA LEU A 479 -13.64 2.64 11.52
C LEU A 479 -14.65 3.46 12.35
N SER A 480 -14.95 4.69 11.93
CA SER A 480 -15.96 5.54 12.57
C SER A 480 -17.32 5.34 11.92
N GLY A 481 -18.40 5.41 12.72
CA GLY A 481 -19.78 5.13 12.26
C GLY A 481 -20.34 6.09 11.20
N ASP A 482 -19.64 7.18 10.87
CA ASP A 482 -19.94 8.06 9.73
C ASP A 482 -19.40 7.51 8.39
N LEU A 483 -18.46 6.56 8.45
CA LEU A 483 -17.75 5.98 7.30
C LEU A 483 -17.98 4.47 7.16
N ASP A 484 -18.06 3.71 8.25
CA ASP A 484 -18.17 2.25 8.25
C ASP A 484 -19.31 1.75 9.18
N THR A 485 -19.69 0.47 9.07
CA THR A 485 -20.73 -0.18 9.89
C THR A 485 -20.23 -1.47 10.53
N ASN A 486 -19.46 -1.32 11.62
CA ASN A 486 -18.92 -2.40 12.46
C ASN A 486 -19.87 -3.60 12.62
N GLU A 487 -19.64 -4.68 11.88
CA GLU A 487 -20.47 -5.89 12.00
C GLU A 487 -20.08 -6.74 13.21
N CYS A 488 -18.92 -6.51 13.83
CA CYS A 488 -18.50 -7.19 15.06
C CYS A 488 -19.46 -6.91 16.24
N LEU A 489 -20.15 -5.76 16.27
CA LEU A 489 -21.22 -5.47 17.23
C LEU A 489 -22.43 -6.43 17.09
N THR A 490 -22.67 -7.00 15.90
CA THR A 490 -23.83 -7.87 15.63
C THR A 490 -23.41 -9.33 15.59
N SER A 491 -23.78 -10.10 16.62
CA SER A 491 -23.46 -11.54 16.72
C SER A 491 -21.96 -11.86 16.59
N ASN A 492 -21.07 -10.94 17.03
CA ASN A 492 -19.62 -11.04 16.85
C ASN A 492 -19.21 -11.18 15.37
N GLY A 493 -20.00 -10.60 14.45
CA GLY A 493 -19.87 -10.78 13.00
C GLY A 493 -20.10 -12.21 12.49
N GLY A 494 -20.31 -13.20 13.36
CA GLY A 494 -20.14 -14.62 13.03
C GLY A 494 -18.68 -15.09 13.00
N CYS A 495 -17.75 -14.37 13.62
CA CYS A 495 -16.41 -14.87 13.97
C CYS A 495 -16.42 -15.59 15.33
N TRP A 496 -15.36 -16.35 15.62
CA TRP A 496 -15.16 -17.05 16.88
C TRP A 496 -15.05 -16.09 18.09
N GLN A 497 -15.54 -16.53 19.24
CA GLN A 497 -15.46 -15.81 20.52
C GLN A 497 -15.36 -16.77 21.71
N ASP A 498 -14.36 -16.59 22.57
CA ASP A 498 -14.35 -17.16 23.92
C ASP A 498 -15.03 -16.18 24.89
N LYS A 499 -16.23 -16.56 25.36
CA LYS A 499 -17.03 -15.77 26.30
C LYS A 499 -16.58 -15.87 27.76
N ALA A 500 -15.72 -16.83 28.11
CA ALA A 500 -15.12 -16.93 29.44
C ALA A 500 -13.84 -16.09 29.55
N ALA A 501 -13.05 -16.02 28.47
CA ALA A 501 -11.86 -15.16 28.39
C ALA A 501 -12.15 -13.74 27.88
N ASN A 502 -13.36 -13.47 27.36
CA ASN A 502 -13.73 -12.25 26.64
C ASN A 502 -12.79 -11.93 25.45
N VAL A 503 -12.38 -12.98 24.72
CA VAL A 503 -11.51 -12.89 23.54
C VAL A 503 -12.35 -13.11 22.29
N THR A 504 -12.14 -12.30 21.26
CA THR A 504 -12.83 -12.42 19.96
C THR A 504 -11.84 -12.47 18.81
N ALA A 505 -12.19 -13.22 17.77
CA ALA A 505 -11.50 -13.20 16.49
C ALA A 505 -12.11 -12.20 15.49
N CYS A 506 -13.17 -11.46 15.86
CA CYS A 506 -13.76 -10.44 14.99
C CYS A 506 -12.89 -9.17 15.01
N LYS A 507 -12.27 -8.86 13.87
CA LYS A 507 -11.53 -7.62 13.63
C LYS A 507 -12.31 -6.76 12.63
N ASP A 508 -12.64 -5.56 13.07
CA ASP A 508 -13.30 -4.52 12.28
C ASP A 508 -12.34 -3.94 11.24
N THR A 509 -12.84 -3.62 10.05
CA THR A 509 -12.04 -3.12 8.90
C THR A 509 -12.86 -2.15 8.07
N PHE A 510 -12.24 -1.32 7.23
CA PHE A 510 -13.01 -0.39 6.39
C PHE A 510 -13.78 -1.09 5.24
N ARG A 511 -13.54 -2.39 5.04
CA ARG A 511 -14.21 -3.24 4.04
C ARG A 511 -15.29 -4.15 4.69
N GLY A 512 -15.66 -3.88 5.95
CA GLY A 512 -16.52 -4.72 6.79
C GLY A 512 -15.69 -5.40 7.89
N ARG A 513 -15.58 -6.74 7.88
CA ARG A 513 -14.89 -7.47 8.96
C ARG A 513 -14.10 -8.71 8.56
N VAL A 514 -12.92 -8.86 9.15
CA VAL A 514 -12.07 -10.05 9.05
C VAL A 514 -12.23 -10.92 10.32
N CYS A 515 -12.17 -12.25 10.16
CA CYS A 515 -12.05 -13.17 11.29
C CYS A 515 -10.59 -13.63 11.43
N GLU A 516 -9.84 -13.07 12.38
CA GLU A 516 -8.43 -13.39 12.62
C GLU A 516 -8.23 -13.80 14.09
N CYS A 517 -7.53 -14.90 14.36
CA CYS A 517 -7.26 -15.34 15.73
C CYS A 517 -6.28 -14.35 16.42
N PRO A 518 -6.67 -13.73 17.55
CA PRO A 518 -5.94 -12.60 18.12
C PRO A 518 -4.67 -13.00 18.88
N MET A 519 -3.88 -12.00 19.25
CA MET A 519 -2.80 -12.13 20.23
C MET A 519 -3.13 -11.32 21.49
N VAL A 520 -3.27 -12.00 22.63
CA VAL A 520 -3.74 -11.40 23.91
C VAL A 520 -2.78 -11.77 25.04
N ASP A 521 -2.29 -10.78 25.80
CA ASP A 521 -1.33 -10.96 26.91
C ASP A 521 -0.06 -11.76 26.57
N GLY A 522 0.36 -11.68 25.29
CA GLY A 522 1.48 -12.41 24.71
C GLY A 522 1.15 -13.83 24.23
N VAL A 523 -0.09 -14.29 24.40
CA VAL A 523 -0.59 -15.59 23.91
C VAL A 523 -1.08 -15.44 22.47
N GLN A 524 -0.53 -16.23 21.55
CA GLN A 524 -0.99 -16.29 20.16
C GLN A 524 -2.10 -17.34 20.02
N PHE A 525 -3.26 -16.97 19.49
CA PHE A 525 -4.27 -17.95 19.10
C PHE A 525 -4.05 -18.43 17.66
N LYS A 526 -4.43 -19.67 17.33
CA LYS A 526 -4.36 -20.25 15.97
C LYS A 526 -5.61 -21.04 15.63
N GLY A 527 -6.07 -20.94 14.39
CA GLY A 527 -7.28 -21.60 13.90
C GLY A 527 -7.77 -20.93 12.61
N ASP A 528 -9.06 -21.10 12.30
CA ASP A 528 -9.72 -20.50 11.13
C ASP A 528 -10.33 -19.11 11.40
N GLY A 529 -10.37 -18.65 12.66
CA GLY A 529 -10.99 -17.37 13.04
C GLY A 529 -12.53 -17.38 13.05
N TYR A 530 -13.18 -18.18 12.22
CA TYR A 530 -14.64 -18.31 12.15
C TYR A 530 -15.21 -19.25 13.21
N THR A 531 -14.61 -20.44 13.38
CA THR A 531 -15.14 -21.51 14.24
C THR A 531 -14.17 -21.99 15.32
N THR A 532 -12.88 -21.71 15.15
CA THR A 532 -11.78 -22.18 15.97
C THR A 532 -10.70 -21.11 16.12
N CYS A 533 -10.32 -20.86 17.37
CA CYS A 533 -9.05 -20.24 17.73
C CYS A 533 -8.56 -20.92 19.03
N GLU A 534 -7.42 -21.59 18.98
CA GLU A 534 -6.82 -22.27 20.13
C GLU A 534 -5.55 -21.56 20.59
N ALA A 535 -5.39 -21.39 21.90
CA ALA A 535 -4.20 -20.77 22.50
C ALA A 535 -2.94 -21.63 22.23
N SER A 536 -1.93 -21.03 21.60
CA SER A 536 -0.77 -21.70 21.05
C SER A 536 0.54 -21.00 21.40
N GLY A 537 1.63 -21.76 21.44
CA GLY A 537 2.96 -21.25 21.80
C GLY A 537 3.15 -20.92 23.29
N PRO A 538 4.22 -20.18 23.64
CA PRO A 538 4.57 -19.88 25.02
C PRO A 538 3.54 -18.98 25.70
N GLY A 539 3.20 -19.29 26.95
CA GLY A 539 2.25 -18.53 27.75
C GLY A 539 0.78 -18.93 27.54
N ARG A 540 0.48 -19.91 26.68
CA ARG A 540 -0.89 -20.41 26.47
C ARG A 540 -1.57 -20.85 27.76
N CYS A 541 -0.81 -21.26 28.77
CA CYS A 541 -1.35 -21.65 30.07
C CYS A 541 -1.90 -20.47 30.90
N LYS A 542 -1.64 -19.20 30.52
CA LYS A 542 -2.22 -18.02 31.16
C LYS A 542 -3.74 -17.91 30.95
N ILE A 543 -4.23 -18.27 29.76
CA ILE A 543 -5.64 -18.11 29.39
C ILE A 543 -6.34 -19.45 29.54
N ASN A 544 -7.31 -19.52 30.47
CA ASN A 544 -8.13 -20.70 30.74
C ASN A 544 -7.30 -22.00 30.91
N ASN A 545 -6.12 -21.90 31.54
CA ASN A 545 -5.15 -22.99 31.70
C ASN A 545 -4.84 -23.77 30.39
N GLY A 546 -4.84 -23.08 29.25
CA GLY A 546 -4.61 -23.69 27.92
C GLY A 546 -5.66 -24.75 27.52
N GLY A 547 -6.84 -24.76 28.17
CA GLY A 547 -7.87 -25.79 27.99
C GLY A 547 -7.60 -27.11 28.73
N CYS A 548 -6.62 -27.14 29.64
CA CYS A 548 -6.21 -28.33 30.38
C CYS A 548 -6.78 -28.36 31.80
N TRP A 549 -6.82 -29.54 32.40
CA TRP A 549 -7.21 -29.75 33.79
C TRP A 549 -6.31 -28.95 34.76
N HIS A 550 -6.93 -28.32 35.76
CA HIS A 550 -6.27 -27.81 36.95
C HIS A 550 -7.18 -27.97 38.17
N ASP A 551 -6.58 -28.07 39.35
CA ASP A 551 -7.28 -28.15 40.62
C ASP A 551 -6.36 -27.61 41.73
N ALA A 552 -6.93 -27.17 42.85
CA ALA A 552 -6.19 -26.67 44.01
C ALA A 552 -6.87 -27.08 45.32
N ARG A 553 -6.13 -27.81 46.17
CA ARG A 553 -6.62 -28.33 47.46
C ARG A 553 -5.54 -28.18 48.52
N ASN A 554 -5.96 -27.81 49.74
CA ASN A 554 -5.09 -27.70 50.92
C ASN A 554 -3.82 -26.82 50.74
N GLY A 555 -3.87 -25.84 49.84
CA GLY A 555 -2.75 -24.93 49.55
C GLY A 555 -1.79 -25.40 48.44
N HIS A 556 -1.96 -26.61 47.92
CA HIS A 556 -1.27 -27.07 46.71
C HIS A 556 -2.16 -26.86 45.48
N ALA A 557 -1.56 -26.51 44.35
CA ALA A 557 -2.24 -26.33 43.07
C ALA A 557 -1.49 -27.11 41.99
N PHE A 558 -2.23 -27.88 41.19
CA PHE A 558 -1.70 -28.72 40.13
C PHE A 558 -2.38 -28.37 38.81
N SER A 559 -1.63 -28.43 37.71
CA SER A 559 -2.11 -28.18 36.36
C SER A 559 -1.52 -29.19 35.38
N ALA A 560 -2.32 -29.57 34.39
CA ALA A 560 -1.92 -30.39 33.26
C ALA A 560 -1.50 -29.58 32.02
N CYS A 561 -1.38 -28.25 32.14
CA CYS A 561 -0.91 -27.38 31.05
C CYS A 561 0.62 -27.27 31.04
N SER A 562 1.20 -27.16 29.84
CA SER A 562 2.63 -26.92 29.65
C SER A 562 2.89 -25.96 28.50
N ASP A 563 3.67 -24.90 28.74
CA ASP A 563 4.06 -23.93 27.70
C ASP A 563 5.08 -24.47 26.69
N ASN A 564 5.66 -25.65 26.95
CA ASN A 564 6.46 -26.38 25.96
C ASN A 564 5.52 -26.97 24.89
N GLY A 565 5.43 -26.29 23.75
CA GLY A 565 4.42 -26.49 22.69
C GLY A 565 4.40 -27.83 21.93
N GLY A 566 4.93 -28.92 22.49
CA GLY A 566 4.87 -30.27 21.92
C GLY A 566 3.69 -31.13 22.40
N VAL A 567 3.07 -30.80 23.54
CA VAL A 567 1.96 -31.60 24.13
C VAL A 567 0.83 -30.69 24.58
N LYS A 568 -0.40 -30.94 24.11
CA LYS A 568 -1.55 -30.06 24.35
C LYS A 568 -1.98 -30.05 25.82
N CYS A 569 -2.11 -31.20 26.47
CA CYS A 569 -2.26 -31.34 27.92
C CYS A 569 -1.60 -32.65 28.40
N GLN A 570 -1.06 -32.68 29.62
CA GLN A 570 -0.47 -33.87 30.24
C GLN A 570 -0.59 -33.76 31.76
N CYS A 571 -1.18 -34.76 32.43
CA CYS A 571 -1.28 -34.74 33.90
C CYS A 571 0.09 -34.64 34.58
N PRO A 572 0.22 -33.85 35.66
CA PRO A 572 1.47 -33.72 36.41
C PRO A 572 1.82 -35.02 37.15
N THR A 573 3.08 -35.14 37.59
CA THR A 573 3.55 -36.30 38.38
C THR A 573 2.69 -36.51 39.62
N GLY A 574 2.38 -37.77 39.95
CA GLY A 574 1.41 -38.15 40.98
C GLY A 574 -0.03 -38.31 40.46
N PHE A 575 -0.32 -37.93 39.21
CA PHE A 575 -1.65 -38.04 38.59
C PHE A 575 -1.66 -38.85 37.29
N ARG A 576 -2.83 -39.42 36.95
CA ARG A 576 -3.11 -40.11 35.68
C ARG A 576 -4.40 -39.64 35.04
N GLY A 577 -4.50 -39.70 33.71
CA GLY A 577 -5.74 -39.41 32.99
C GLY A 577 -5.50 -38.80 31.62
N ASP A 578 -6.46 -38.00 31.13
CA ASP A 578 -6.40 -37.37 29.80
C ASP A 578 -5.71 -36.00 29.79
N GLY A 579 -5.51 -35.38 30.96
CA GLY A 579 -4.95 -34.02 31.09
C GLY A 579 -5.92 -32.89 30.71
N VAL A 580 -7.08 -33.20 30.13
CA VAL A 580 -8.05 -32.21 29.61
C VAL A 580 -9.21 -32.03 30.59
N LYS A 581 -9.75 -33.13 31.13
CA LYS A 581 -10.87 -33.12 32.08
C LYS A 581 -10.60 -33.95 33.32
N ASN A 582 -9.85 -35.05 33.20
CA ASN A 582 -9.52 -35.92 34.32
C ASN A 582 -8.01 -36.03 34.50
N CYS A 583 -7.54 -35.60 35.67
CA CYS A 583 -6.31 -36.10 36.29
C CYS A 583 -6.68 -36.67 37.67
N GLU A 584 -6.71 -37.99 37.77
CA GLU A 584 -6.94 -38.73 39.00
C GLU A 584 -5.64 -38.91 39.78
N ASP A 585 -5.74 -38.76 41.09
CA ASP A 585 -4.69 -39.06 42.07
C ASP A 585 -4.25 -40.53 41.96
N ILE A 586 -2.94 -40.79 41.86
CA ILE A 586 -2.39 -42.15 41.87
C ILE A 586 -2.13 -42.53 43.33
N ASP A 587 -2.92 -43.46 43.88
CA ASP A 587 -2.66 -44.03 45.20
C ASP A 587 -1.43 -44.97 45.14
N GLU A 588 -0.21 -44.41 45.23
CA GLU A 588 1.02 -45.19 45.11
C GLU A 588 1.18 -46.23 46.23
N CYS A 589 0.54 -46.01 47.39
CA CYS A 589 0.50 -46.97 48.49
C CYS A 589 -0.29 -48.22 48.10
N LYS A 590 -1.51 -48.04 47.58
CA LYS A 590 -2.40 -49.14 47.17
C LYS A 590 -1.91 -49.85 45.91
N GLU A 591 -1.31 -49.11 44.98
CA GLU A 591 -0.68 -49.67 43.78
C GLU A 591 0.73 -50.24 44.03
N LYS A 592 1.24 -50.12 45.27
CA LYS A 592 2.58 -50.57 45.70
C LYS A 592 3.72 -50.03 44.82
N LYS A 593 3.60 -48.78 44.37
CA LYS A 593 4.59 -48.11 43.52
C LYS A 593 5.69 -47.41 44.32
N ALA A 594 5.50 -47.22 45.63
CA ALA A 594 6.45 -46.63 46.55
C ALA A 594 6.29 -47.22 47.97
N CYS A 595 7.25 -46.92 48.86
CA CYS A 595 7.28 -47.36 50.25
C CYS A 595 7.24 -48.90 50.41
N GLN A 596 7.94 -49.67 49.55
CA GLN A 596 7.96 -51.15 49.60
C GLN A 596 8.83 -51.72 50.74
N CYS A 597 9.57 -50.89 51.48
CA CYS A 597 10.44 -51.33 52.57
C CYS A 597 9.67 -52.02 53.73
N PRO A 598 10.22 -53.09 54.35
CA PRO A 598 9.50 -53.87 55.38
C PRO A 598 9.09 -53.11 56.65
N GLU A 599 9.77 -51.99 56.96
CA GLU A 599 9.54 -51.17 58.16
C GLU A 599 8.92 -49.80 57.82
N CYS A 600 8.32 -49.68 56.63
CA CYS A 600 7.73 -48.46 56.10
C CYS A 600 6.20 -48.44 56.18
N SER A 601 5.67 -47.30 56.62
CA SER A 601 4.25 -46.96 56.61
C SER A 601 4.00 -45.94 55.49
N CYS A 602 3.20 -46.34 54.50
CA CYS A 602 2.82 -45.49 53.37
C CYS A 602 1.51 -44.76 53.68
N LYS A 603 1.49 -43.44 53.46
CA LYS A 603 0.30 -42.60 53.53
C LYS A 603 0.14 -41.86 52.21
N ASN A 604 -0.94 -42.16 51.47
CA ASN A 604 -1.24 -41.42 50.25
C ASN A 604 -1.65 -39.97 50.60
N THR A 605 -1.21 -39.01 49.79
CA THR A 605 -1.64 -37.61 49.85
C THR A 605 -1.93 -37.11 48.44
N TRP A 606 -2.63 -35.99 48.31
CA TRP A 606 -3.10 -35.54 47.00
C TRP A 606 -1.95 -35.00 46.14
N GLY A 607 -1.59 -35.75 45.09
CA GLY A 607 -0.46 -35.51 44.20
C GLY A 607 0.90 -36.06 44.66
N SER A 608 0.97 -36.81 45.77
CA SER A 608 2.21 -37.44 46.27
C SER A 608 1.93 -38.42 47.43
N TYR A 609 2.76 -39.43 47.62
CA TYR A 609 2.81 -40.20 48.87
C TYR A 609 3.75 -39.59 49.93
N ASP A 610 3.55 -40.00 51.18
CA ASP A 610 4.42 -39.78 52.33
C ASP A 610 4.82 -41.16 52.92
N CYS A 611 6.12 -41.47 52.95
CA CYS A 611 6.64 -42.71 53.55
C CYS A 611 7.28 -42.39 54.90
N THR A 612 6.81 -43.04 55.97
CA THR A 612 7.42 -42.95 57.31
C THR A 612 8.03 -44.29 57.71
N CYS A 613 9.23 -44.28 58.30
CA CYS A 613 9.82 -45.47 58.91
C CYS A 613 9.33 -45.62 60.36
N ASN A 614 9.29 -46.86 60.86
CA ASN A 614 9.02 -47.10 62.28
C ASN A 614 10.19 -46.65 63.17
N GLY A 615 9.92 -45.97 64.28
CA GLY A 615 10.92 -45.52 65.26
C GLY A 615 11.82 -44.36 64.78
N ASP A 616 13.02 -44.24 65.35
CA ASP A 616 14.00 -43.16 65.04
C ASP A 616 14.74 -43.35 63.69
N LEU A 617 14.14 -44.07 62.75
CA LEU A 617 14.68 -44.35 61.42
C LEU A 617 14.34 -43.22 60.43
N LEU A 618 15.30 -42.86 59.57
CA LEU A 618 15.08 -41.90 58.49
C LEU A 618 14.84 -42.63 57.16
N TYR A 619 13.79 -42.23 56.44
CA TYR A 619 13.46 -42.75 55.11
C TYR A 619 14.30 -42.10 54.00
N MET A 620 14.86 -42.91 53.10
CA MET A 620 15.56 -42.46 51.90
C MET A 620 14.77 -42.81 50.63
N LYS A 621 14.24 -41.78 49.97
CA LYS A 621 13.35 -41.90 48.80
C LYS A 621 14.01 -42.55 47.57
N ASP A 622 15.31 -42.30 47.34
CA ASP A 622 16.02 -42.82 46.16
C ASP A 622 16.33 -44.33 46.22
N HIS A 623 16.21 -44.95 47.40
CA HIS A 623 16.56 -46.36 47.65
C HIS A 623 15.44 -47.14 48.36
N ASP A 624 14.29 -46.51 48.59
CA ASP A 624 13.12 -47.07 49.29
C ASP A 624 13.49 -47.83 50.58
N ALA A 625 14.24 -47.15 51.46
CA ALA A 625 14.92 -47.77 52.60
C ALA A 625 14.95 -46.89 53.85
N CYS A 626 15.01 -47.54 55.02
CA CYS A 626 15.12 -46.90 56.34
C CYS A 626 16.55 -47.01 56.89
N ILE A 627 17.11 -45.91 57.39
CA ILE A 627 18.47 -45.87 57.95
C ILE A 627 18.46 -45.38 59.40
N SER A 628 19.19 -46.07 60.28
CA SER A 628 19.28 -45.71 61.70
C SER A 628 20.14 -44.47 61.95
N LYS A 629 19.69 -43.62 62.88
CA LYS A 629 20.35 -42.37 63.27
C LYS A 629 21.57 -42.56 64.20
N THR A 630 22.21 -43.72 64.13
CA THR A 630 23.34 -44.12 65.01
C THR A 630 24.66 -43.67 64.41
N ALA A 631 25.09 -42.45 64.72
CA ALA A 631 26.38 -41.91 64.29
C ALA A 631 27.56 -42.63 64.99
N SER A 632 28.03 -43.74 64.41
CA SER A 632 29.22 -44.44 64.92
C SER A 632 30.47 -43.57 64.71
N GLN A 633 31.16 -43.21 65.80
CA GLN A 633 32.42 -42.46 65.73
C GLN A 633 33.57 -43.35 65.26
N GLY A 634 33.61 -43.66 63.96
CA GLY A 634 34.69 -44.37 63.30
C GLY A 634 36.01 -43.57 63.31
N LYS A 635 36.81 -43.71 64.36
CA LYS A 635 38.17 -43.15 64.45
C LYS A 635 39.17 -43.87 63.54
N SER A 636 39.03 -43.75 62.21
CA SER A 636 40.15 -43.91 61.26
C SER A 636 39.77 -43.43 59.85
N ALA A 637 40.22 -42.23 59.46
CA ALA A 637 40.15 -41.72 58.07
C ALA A 637 40.95 -40.42 57.86
N TRP A 638 40.96 -39.53 58.86
CA TRP A 638 41.42 -38.14 58.74
C TRP A 638 42.86 -37.97 58.22
N ALA A 639 43.77 -38.91 58.49
CA ALA A 639 45.14 -38.85 57.97
C ALA A 639 45.21 -38.98 56.44
N ALA A 640 44.39 -39.87 55.84
CA ALA A 640 44.37 -40.07 54.39
C ALA A 640 43.76 -38.86 53.66
N PHE A 641 42.72 -38.26 54.25
CA PHE A 641 42.01 -37.12 53.65
C PHE A 641 42.92 -35.89 53.51
N TRP A 642 43.75 -35.58 54.52
CA TRP A 642 44.71 -34.48 54.42
C TRP A 642 45.82 -34.73 53.39
N VAL A 643 46.32 -35.97 53.24
CA VAL A 643 47.33 -36.29 52.22
C VAL A 643 46.76 -36.12 50.81
N ILE A 644 45.53 -36.58 50.55
CA ILE A 644 44.85 -36.42 49.27
C ILE A 644 44.56 -34.93 49.00
N LEU A 645 44.09 -34.19 50.00
CA LEU A 645 43.75 -32.77 49.86
C LEU A 645 44.99 -31.90 49.60
N ILE A 646 46.12 -32.17 50.27
CA ILE A 646 47.40 -31.51 49.98
C ILE A 646 47.89 -31.85 48.56
N GLY A 647 47.77 -33.12 48.13
CA GLY A 647 48.08 -33.54 46.76
C GLY A 647 47.24 -32.81 45.70
N LEU A 648 45.93 -32.66 45.95
CA LEU A 648 45.01 -31.92 45.07
C LEU A 648 45.29 -30.40 45.06
N VAL A 649 45.68 -29.80 46.19
CA VAL A 649 46.08 -28.38 46.26
C VAL A 649 47.39 -28.14 45.48
N LEU A 650 48.37 -29.04 45.56
CA LEU A 650 49.60 -28.95 44.78
C LEU A 650 49.34 -29.14 43.27
N ALA A 651 48.50 -30.12 42.89
CA ALA A 651 48.15 -30.36 41.49
C ALA A 651 47.35 -29.19 40.87
N SER A 652 46.36 -28.65 41.61
CA SER A 652 45.56 -27.50 41.15
C SER A 652 46.37 -26.20 41.13
N GLY A 653 47.30 -25.99 42.06
CA GLY A 653 48.27 -24.89 42.01
C GLY A 653 49.15 -24.92 40.76
N GLY A 654 49.67 -26.10 40.39
CA GLY A 654 50.41 -26.31 39.15
C GLY A 654 49.57 -26.03 37.90
N ALA A 655 48.34 -26.58 37.85
CA ALA A 655 47.41 -26.36 36.75
C ALA A 655 47.01 -24.87 36.59
N PHE A 656 46.80 -24.16 37.69
CA PHE A 656 46.42 -22.74 37.69
C PHE A 656 47.54 -21.83 37.15
N LEU A 657 48.81 -22.14 37.45
CA LEU A 657 49.96 -21.41 36.88
C LEU A 657 50.07 -21.62 35.37
N VAL A 658 49.85 -22.85 34.88
CA VAL A 658 49.82 -23.14 33.43
C VAL A 658 48.63 -22.46 32.74
N TYR A 659 47.44 -22.48 33.36
CA TYR A 659 46.25 -21.80 32.87
C TYR A 659 46.46 -20.29 32.74
N LYS A 660 47.03 -19.65 33.78
CA LYS A 660 47.33 -18.21 33.79
C LYS A 660 48.44 -17.81 32.82
N TYR A 661 49.35 -18.72 32.49
CA TYR A 661 50.34 -18.52 31.43
C TYR A 661 49.70 -18.62 30.03
N ARG A 662 48.78 -19.56 29.82
CA ARG A 662 48.20 -19.86 28.49
C ARG A 662 47.15 -18.84 28.02
N ILE A 663 46.41 -18.20 28.93
CA ILE A 663 45.40 -17.17 28.59
C ILE A 663 46.02 -15.86 28.05
N ARG A 664 47.33 -15.64 28.23
CA ARG A 664 48.01 -14.40 27.81
C ARG A 664 48.37 -14.33 26.31
N GLN A 665 47.77 -15.18 25.47
CA GLN A 665 48.18 -15.38 24.07
C GLN A 665 47.05 -15.37 23.02
N TYR A 666 45.76 -15.40 23.39
CA TYR A 666 44.65 -15.25 22.43
C TYR A 666 43.62 -14.23 22.92
N MET A 667 43.61 -13.09 22.24
CA MET A 667 42.54 -12.09 22.18
C MET A 667 42.21 -11.87 20.70
N ASP A 668 40.97 -11.47 20.41
CA ASP A 668 40.39 -11.20 19.08
C ASP A 668 40.47 -12.30 18.01
N SER A 669 39.31 -12.92 17.75
CA SER A 669 38.47 -12.46 16.63
C SER A 669 37.04 -13.00 16.73
N GLU A 670 36.05 -12.15 16.46
CA GLU A 670 34.66 -12.48 16.08
C GLU A 670 33.78 -13.31 17.05
N ILE A 671 32.89 -12.59 17.76
CA ILE A 671 31.41 -12.74 17.67
C ILE A 671 30.78 -11.44 18.22
N ARG A 672 30.21 -10.62 17.33
CA ARG A 672 29.32 -9.47 17.64
C ARG A 672 28.22 -9.33 16.58
N ALA A 673 27.45 -10.39 16.43
CA ALA A 673 26.08 -10.36 15.96
C ALA A 673 25.29 -11.25 16.94
N ILE A 674 24.21 -10.82 17.60
CA ILE A 674 23.26 -9.75 17.27
C ILE A 674 23.16 -8.73 18.42
N MET A 675 23.54 -7.45 18.21
CA MET A 675 23.06 -6.28 18.96
C MET A 675 23.70 -4.97 18.42
N ALA A 676 23.06 -4.28 17.46
CA ALA A 676 23.39 -2.91 17.06
C ALA A 676 22.34 -2.28 16.10
N GLN A 677 21.03 -2.38 16.38
CA GLN A 677 19.99 -1.67 15.62
C GLN A 677 19.60 -0.35 16.31
N TYR A 678 20.61 0.45 16.67
CA TYR A 678 20.43 1.82 17.15
C TYR A 678 21.46 2.74 16.46
N MET A 679 20.91 3.78 15.81
CA MET A 679 21.58 4.90 15.14
C MET A 679 22.40 5.79 16.10
N PRO A 680 23.22 6.74 15.59
CA PRO A 680 23.97 6.75 14.32
C PRO A 680 25.42 7.31 14.47
N LEU A 681 26.10 7.40 13.32
CA LEU A 681 27.08 8.40 12.82
C LEU A 681 27.80 9.44 13.72
N ASP A 682 28.90 9.92 13.13
CA ASP A 682 29.67 11.15 13.39
C ASP A 682 30.72 11.16 14.53
N SER A 683 31.93 11.69 14.32
CA SER A 683 32.58 12.14 13.07
C SER A 683 34.11 12.30 13.23
N GLN A 684 34.83 12.39 12.10
CA GLN A 684 36.22 12.93 11.96
C GLN A 684 37.36 12.15 12.68
N ALA A 685 38.62 12.20 12.24
CA ALA A 685 39.24 12.51 10.93
C ALA A 685 40.68 11.89 10.90
N GLU A 686 41.41 12.06 9.78
CA GLU A 686 42.84 12.42 9.67
C GLU A 686 43.89 11.87 10.70
N ILE A 687 45.08 11.34 10.35
CA ILE A 687 45.90 11.31 9.12
C ILE A 687 46.81 10.05 9.15
N PRO A 688 47.16 9.42 8.01
CA PRO A 688 48.28 8.48 7.94
C PRO A 688 49.61 9.18 7.60
N ASN A 689 50.70 8.92 8.34
CA ASN A 689 51.98 8.46 7.73
C ASN A 689 53.21 8.32 8.67
N HIS A 690 54.04 7.33 8.30
CA HIS A 690 55.52 7.31 8.28
C HIS A 690 56.43 7.17 9.53
N LEU A 691 57.36 6.21 9.35
CA LEU A 691 58.79 6.18 9.71
C LEU A 691 59.25 5.68 11.10
N ASN A 692 60.29 4.85 11.05
CA ASN A 692 61.56 4.79 11.83
C ASN A 692 61.62 5.26 13.31
N GLU A 693 62.54 4.77 14.17
CA GLU A 693 63.82 4.10 13.87
C GLU A 693 64.25 3.05 14.93
N GLN A 694 65.56 2.85 15.09
CA GLN A 694 66.19 1.77 15.84
C GLN A 694 66.43 2.12 17.31
N ARG A 695 66.08 1.18 18.19
CA ARG A 695 66.94 0.61 19.25
C ARG A 695 67.96 1.56 19.93
N ALA A 696 67.59 2.05 21.11
CA ALA A 696 68.50 2.30 22.24
C ALA A 696 67.85 1.75 23.51
#